data_AF-A0A0G0H7B0-F1
#
_entry.id   AF-A0A0G0H7B0-F1
#
_cell.length_a   1.000
_cell.length_b   1.000
_cell.length_c   1.000
_cell.angle_alpha   90.00
_cell.angle_beta   90.00
_cell.angle_gamma   90.00
#
_symmetry.space_group_name_H-M   'P 1'
#
loop_
_entity.id
_entity.type
_entity.pdbx_description
1 polymer ?
#
loop_
_entity_poly.entity_id
_entity_poly.type
_entity_poly.pdbx_seq_one_letter_code
_entity_poly.pdbx_strand_id
1 'polypeptide(L)'
;MTDLSVLVPVYNEEGNIYELTARIHNSLILSGINYEIIFIDDHSTDQTQNEIENVIQFFSQNYASYGKDRIKLIRKKGRIGKAYSIIEGSYIAKSDYIAMIDADLQYPPEGLPELFAKAKRSGISVGERTNFRVGITRTLSSKAYSIFFEKLLLGLSCDTQSGMKVFKKEIIEKLNIDDVTAWTIDIPLLIKAQEMGYEISTTRINFEKRKLGQSKINFLKDGKVLIKEAFKVKLNKDKIENIRSGRKDDIGVGVLYKNKKFITHTSLNNDKTALITFYPWQKNLIILVISLTLLGFLIMPKGTGIVLITIFTFAYFIDLLFSTRLLYKSLNSPLEILFDEKELKDIDTNELPIYTILCPLYREDRILPDFVAAIEAIDWPKEKLDVMLLLEEDDVRTQKKASGMNLPEHFRIMIVPNSLPKTKPKACNYGLLHAKGEYIVVYDAEDRPDTDQLKKSYIAFNKLDKKVACLQSKLNYYNSKHNLLTKLFTAEYSLWFDLILPGLQLMHTTIPLGGTSNHFRTNTLKYLNGWDAFNVTEDCDLGTRLFKEGFSTAIIDSTTLEEANSKYKSWLRQRSRWIKGYLQTYLVHMRNPGQFIKKHGIHAFIFQLIIGLRMTFIIVNPILWVTTISYFVFRDQIGEVIESLYPAPVYYVAVFTFVIGNFVYFYNYMIGLAKKGQWGLIKYVFLVPIYWAMASASSVMAFYQLFIKPHHWEKTEHGLHLQKQRPVSKSTVIDVIISIETGIIPNIIKLPGELSHFISRTLLEFIDLFSPLELKLDAESEKLNIIIFNWRDMKHVWAGGAERYVHELAKEWVKNGHNVNLFCGWDGNTVRQEEIDGINVIRRGGFFTLYPLALLYYVLKFKRKFDVVIDCENGIPFFTPFYSSMPKVLVIHHIHQEVFRKHIRFPMSLLAMFLESKLMPFLYKGLRVVTISESSKKEIIDRGWVRENLIDIVYPAIDEFASPTLVKKPYPNLCYLGRLMPWKNVDTLIKAFNTVLVTYPEAKLEIVGWGESLSSLQRLVERFEIGQSVRFHGFVSNEEKYRILSESWIAIQPSSIEGWGMTVIEANACATPVIASDIKGLRDSVVNGKTGILIQEKDVKSFSEAIQLLLANESLRIQLSNNALLWSKNFSWRKSAYEFEKVLYEAVSSGNEIAKAAYDWVRN
;
A
#
# COMPACT_ATOMS: atom_id res chain seq x y z
N MET A 1 14.86 25.25 -64.63
CA MET A 1 15.23 25.52 -63.22
C MET A 1 16.60 24.94 -62.95
N THR A 2 17.40 25.57 -62.09
CA THR A 2 18.71 25.03 -61.67
C THR A 2 18.49 23.85 -60.72
N ASP A 3 19.05 22.69 -61.01
CA ASP A 3 18.90 21.47 -60.20
C ASP A 3 19.92 21.41 -59.06
N LEU A 4 21.12 21.96 -59.23
CA LEU A 4 22.21 21.91 -58.23
C LEU A 4 23.01 23.22 -58.21
N SER A 5 23.19 23.82 -57.03
CA SER A 5 24.09 24.95 -56.83
C SER A 5 25.40 24.47 -56.20
N VAL A 6 26.53 24.60 -56.90
CA VAL A 6 27.85 24.18 -56.45
C VAL A 6 28.58 25.36 -55.83
N LEU A 7 28.78 25.33 -54.51
CA LEU A 7 29.53 26.32 -53.75
C LEU A 7 30.99 25.91 -53.67
N VAL A 8 31.87 26.80 -54.11
CA VAL A 8 33.32 26.59 -54.14
C VAL A 8 33.99 27.72 -53.34
N PRO A 9 34.34 27.50 -52.07
CA PRO A 9 35.10 28.48 -51.29
C PRO A 9 36.55 28.51 -51.80
N VAL A 10 37.08 29.71 -52.05
CA VAL A 10 38.45 29.89 -52.56
C VAL A 10 39.25 30.83 -51.66
N TYR A 11 40.52 30.49 -51.44
CA TYR A 11 41.50 31.33 -50.75
C TYR A 11 42.90 31.03 -51.27
N ASN A 12 43.41 31.87 -52.16
CA ASN A 12 44.69 31.70 -52.85
C ASN A 12 44.83 30.36 -53.61
N GLU A 13 43.93 30.11 -54.56
CA GLU A 13 43.79 28.87 -55.33
C GLU A 13 43.94 29.09 -56.85
N GLU A 14 44.65 30.15 -57.27
CA GLU A 14 44.76 30.61 -58.67
C GLU A 14 45.05 29.49 -59.67
N GLY A 15 45.95 28.55 -59.32
CA GLY A 15 46.36 27.46 -60.20
C GLY A 15 45.34 26.32 -60.37
N ASN A 16 44.26 26.29 -59.58
CA ASN A 16 43.28 25.19 -59.57
C ASN A 16 41.94 25.56 -60.24
N ILE A 17 41.64 26.85 -60.40
CA ILE A 17 40.31 27.35 -60.78
C ILE A 17 39.85 26.83 -62.14
N TYR A 18 40.70 26.92 -63.18
CA TYR A 18 40.32 26.52 -64.53
C TYR A 18 40.03 25.00 -64.62
N GLU A 19 40.96 24.16 -64.13
CA GLU A 19 40.82 22.69 -64.15
C GLU A 19 39.58 22.24 -63.35
N LEU A 20 39.36 22.81 -62.17
CA LEU A 20 38.21 22.47 -61.33
C LEU A 20 36.90 22.82 -62.04
N THR A 21 36.81 24.01 -62.61
CA THR A 21 35.60 24.46 -63.32
C THR A 21 35.29 23.57 -64.51
N ALA A 22 36.31 23.24 -65.32
CA ALA A 22 36.16 22.35 -66.47
C ALA A 22 35.68 20.95 -66.07
N ARG A 23 36.23 20.39 -64.98
CA ARG A 23 35.83 19.07 -64.46
C ARG A 23 34.41 19.06 -63.89
N ILE A 24 34.01 20.10 -63.13
CA ILE A 24 32.64 20.25 -62.65
C ILE A 24 31.66 20.34 -63.84
N HIS A 25 31.97 21.17 -64.83
CA HIS A 25 31.14 21.35 -66.03
C HIS A 25 30.94 20.04 -66.77
N ASN A 26 32.04 19.35 -67.11
CA ASN A 26 31.97 18.09 -67.84
C ASN A 26 31.19 17.01 -67.07
N SER A 27 31.42 16.89 -65.77
CA SER A 27 30.74 15.88 -64.95
C SER A 27 29.22 16.08 -64.87
N LEU A 28 28.77 17.32 -64.64
CA LEU A 28 27.36 17.63 -64.45
C LEU A 28 26.59 17.64 -65.78
N ILE A 29 27.19 18.13 -66.87
CA ILE A 29 26.57 18.13 -68.20
C ILE A 29 26.41 16.71 -68.74
N LEU A 30 27.44 15.86 -68.66
CA LEU A 30 27.35 14.47 -69.13
C LEU A 30 26.27 13.67 -68.38
N SER A 31 25.92 14.11 -67.16
CA SER A 31 24.89 13.51 -66.33
C SER A 31 23.50 14.16 -66.48
N GLY A 32 23.36 15.15 -67.38
CA GLY A 32 22.09 15.85 -67.63
C GLY A 32 21.60 16.72 -66.47
N ILE A 33 22.47 17.14 -65.55
CA ILE A 33 22.11 17.93 -64.36
C ILE A 33 22.25 19.42 -64.68
N ASN A 34 21.18 20.20 -64.50
CA ASN A 34 21.27 21.64 -64.65
C ASN A 34 21.89 22.29 -63.40
N TYR A 35 22.92 23.11 -63.53
CA TYR A 35 23.68 23.58 -62.38
C TYR A 35 24.15 25.04 -62.49
N GLU A 36 24.56 25.60 -61.36
CA GLU A 36 25.37 26.82 -61.27
C GLU A 36 26.59 26.57 -60.38
N ILE A 37 27.68 27.29 -60.62
CA ILE A 37 28.89 27.31 -59.79
C ILE A 37 29.01 28.69 -59.18
N ILE A 38 29.17 28.73 -57.87
CA ILE A 38 29.31 29.96 -57.10
C ILE A 38 30.66 29.88 -56.40
N PHE A 39 31.64 30.64 -56.90
CA PHE A 39 32.90 30.85 -56.24
C PHE A 39 32.73 31.90 -55.14
N ILE A 40 33.17 31.58 -53.93
CA ILE A 40 33.15 32.51 -52.80
C ILE A 40 34.59 32.80 -52.38
N ASP A 41 35.06 33.99 -52.74
CA ASP A 41 36.41 34.44 -52.42
C ASP A 41 36.52 34.91 -50.97
N ASP A 42 37.35 34.21 -50.19
CA ASP A 42 37.57 34.44 -48.76
C ASP A 42 38.76 35.39 -48.52
N HIS A 43 38.83 36.49 -49.28
CA HIS A 43 39.92 37.49 -49.28
C HIS A 43 41.25 36.97 -49.85
N SER A 44 41.23 36.38 -51.05
CA SER A 44 42.47 35.97 -51.72
C SER A 44 43.38 37.18 -51.99
N THR A 45 44.68 36.97 -51.85
CA THR A 45 45.75 37.95 -52.08
C THR A 45 46.55 37.68 -53.36
N ASP A 46 46.27 36.57 -54.05
CA ASP A 46 46.89 36.18 -55.32
C ASP A 46 45.96 36.47 -56.51
N GLN A 47 46.23 35.90 -57.69
CA GLN A 47 45.43 36.14 -58.90
C GLN A 47 44.14 35.31 -58.97
N THR A 48 43.70 34.66 -57.87
CA THR A 48 42.50 33.79 -57.85
C THR A 48 41.26 34.51 -58.39
N GLN A 49 41.05 35.77 -58.01
CA GLN A 49 39.88 36.54 -58.49
C GLN A 49 39.92 36.76 -60.01
N ASN A 50 41.09 37.12 -60.54
CA ASN A 50 41.30 37.36 -61.97
C ASN A 50 41.11 36.06 -62.77
N GLU A 51 41.60 34.93 -62.26
CA GLU A 51 41.40 33.63 -62.89
C GLU A 51 39.93 33.20 -62.93
N ILE A 52 39.16 33.46 -61.86
CA ILE A 52 37.72 33.18 -61.86
C ILE A 52 36.99 34.07 -62.88
N GLU A 53 37.36 35.34 -63.00
CA GLU A 53 36.80 36.25 -64.00
C GLU A 53 37.14 35.81 -65.44
N ASN A 54 38.38 35.38 -65.69
CA ASN A 54 38.80 34.79 -66.95
C ASN A 54 37.98 33.53 -67.30
N VAL A 55 37.76 32.65 -66.33
CA VAL A 55 36.93 31.46 -66.48
C VAL A 55 35.47 31.81 -66.77
N ILE A 56 34.89 32.80 -66.08
CA ILE A 56 33.53 33.28 -66.36
C ILE A 56 33.43 33.78 -67.79
N GLN A 57 34.40 34.57 -68.26
CA GLN A 57 34.43 35.09 -69.63
C GLN A 57 34.59 33.96 -70.66
N PHE A 58 35.52 33.04 -70.44
CA PHE A 58 35.75 31.88 -71.31
C PHE A 58 34.51 31.00 -71.43
N PHE A 59 33.84 30.68 -70.32
CA PHE A 59 32.65 29.84 -70.32
C PHE A 59 31.45 30.55 -70.96
N SER A 60 31.30 31.86 -70.73
CA SER A 60 30.23 32.66 -71.33
C SER A 60 30.33 32.77 -72.85
N GLN A 61 31.56 32.76 -73.39
CA GLN A 61 31.82 32.80 -74.83
C GLN A 61 31.67 31.44 -75.51
N ASN A 62 32.21 30.38 -74.90
CA ASN A 62 32.28 29.05 -75.53
C ASN A 62 31.06 28.15 -75.27
N TYR A 63 30.26 28.44 -74.23
CA TYR A 63 29.12 27.60 -73.81
C TYR A 63 27.82 28.40 -73.69
N ALA A 64 27.66 29.46 -74.49
CA ALA A 64 26.51 30.38 -74.44
C ALA A 64 25.13 29.68 -74.57
N SER A 65 25.06 28.55 -75.28
CA SER A 65 23.85 27.72 -75.45
C SER A 65 23.34 27.11 -74.15
N TYR A 66 24.16 27.04 -73.11
CA TYR A 66 23.79 26.52 -71.79
C TYR A 66 23.36 27.62 -70.81
N GLY A 67 23.49 28.91 -71.14
CA GLY A 67 23.03 30.05 -70.33
C GLY A 67 24.17 30.89 -69.73
N LYS A 68 24.07 32.22 -69.85
CA LYS A 68 25.14 33.19 -69.54
C LYS A 68 25.51 33.35 -68.05
N ASP A 69 24.65 32.93 -67.12
CA ASP A 69 24.80 33.24 -65.67
C ASP A 69 25.12 32.00 -64.79
N ARG A 70 25.77 30.97 -65.35
CA ARG A 70 26.05 29.72 -64.62
C ARG A 70 27.19 29.80 -63.63
N ILE A 71 28.19 30.66 -63.85
CA ILE A 71 29.35 30.78 -62.98
C ILE A 71 29.35 32.18 -62.38
N LYS A 72 29.51 32.27 -61.07
CA LYS A 72 29.49 33.54 -60.34
C LYS A 72 30.69 33.63 -59.41
N LEU A 73 31.22 34.84 -59.27
CA LEU A 73 32.17 35.20 -58.24
C LEU A 73 31.47 36.06 -57.19
N ILE A 74 31.54 35.65 -55.93
CA ILE A 74 31.11 36.42 -54.77
C ILE A 74 32.37 36.83 -54.00
N ARG A 75 32.57 38.14 -53.87
CA ARG A 75 33.62 38.71 -53.02
C ARG A 75 33.06 38.90 -51.62
N LYS A 76 33.57 38.12 -50.68
CA LYS A 76 33.07 38.08 -49.31
C LYS A 76 33.36 39.39 -48.58
N LYS A 77 32.37 39.90 -47.85
CA LYS A 77 32.51 41.05 -46.94
C LYS A 77 32.46 40.64 -45.45
N GLY A 78 32.07 39.39 -45.17
CA GLY A 78 31.89 38.84 -43.83
C GLY A 78 33.18 38.32 -43.18
N ARG A 79 33.03 37.41 -42.20
CA ARG A 79 34.16 36.87 -41.41
C ARG A 79 34.98 35.87 -42.21
N ILE A 80 36.31 35.96 -42.17
CA ILE A 80 37.23 34.99 -42.81
C ILE A 80 36.95 33.55 -42.34
N GLY A 81 36.93 32.61 -43.28
CA GLY A 81 36.83 31.16 -43.03
C GLY A 81 35.87 30.44 -43.97
N LYS A 82 36.24 29.20 -44.35
CA LYS A 82 35.48 28.28 -45.22
C LYS A 82 34.01 28.18 -44.81
N ALA A 83 33.74 27.97 -43.53
CA ALA A 83 32.38 27.79 -43.03
C ALA A 83 31.46 28.98 -43.34
N TYR A 84 31.94 30.19 -43.09
CA TYR A 84 31.17 31.41 -43.36
C TYR A 84 30.99 31.64 -44.87
N SER A 85 31.98 31.25 -45.70
CA SER A 85 31.88 31.33 -47.16
C SER A 85 30.75 30.43 -47.70
N ILE A 86 30.60 29.22 -47.14
CA ILE A 86 29.52 28.30 -47.53
C ILE A 86 28.15 28.81 -47.09
N ILE A 87 28.05 29.39 -45.88
CA ILE A 87 26.81 30.00 -45.39
C ILE A 87 26.39 31.17 -46.29
N GLU A 88 27.31 32.10 -46.58
CA GLU A 88 27.04 33.24 -47.47
C GLU A 88 26.65 32.77 -48.88
N GLY A 89 27.38 31.79 -49.44
CA GLY A 89 27.07 31.19 -50.73
C GLY A 89 25.68 30.53 -50.77
N SER A 90 25.24 29.91 -49.67
CA SER A 90 23.94 29.23 -49.60
C SER A 90 22.75 30.18 -49.72
N TYR A 91 22.86 31.43 -49.24
CA TYR A 91 21.78 32.42 -49.38
C TYR A 91 21.54 32.84 -50.83
N ILE A 92 22.57 32.77 -51.67
CA ILE A 92 22.55 33.21 -53.08
C ILE A 92 22.29 32.03 -54.04
N ALA A 93 22.45 30.79 -53.56
CA ALA A 93 22.14 29.57 -54.30
C ALA A 93 20.67 29.53 -54.74
N LYS A 94 20.43 29.26 -56.03
CA LYS A 94 19.10 29.20 -56.66
C LYS A 94 18.43 27.83 -56.53
N SER A 95 19.19 26.75 -56.33
CA SER A 95 18.63 25.40 -56.20
C SER A 95 18.27 25.05 -54.75
N ASP A 96 17.28 24.17 -54.59
CA ASP A 96 16.95 23.50 -53.33
C ASP A 96 18.03 22.50 -52.88
N TYR A 97 18.98 22.17 -53.76
CA TYR A 97 20.15 21.33 -53.45
C TYR A 97 21.45 22.09 -53.64
N ILE A 98 22.31 21.98 -52.63
CA ILE A 98 23.62 22.60 -52.59
C ILE A 98 24.68 21.51 -52.60
N ALA A 99 25.65 21.63 -53.52
CA ALA A 99 26.91 20.93 -53.42
C ALA A 99 27.96 21.87 -52.81
N MET A 100 28.77 21.35 -51.90
CA MET A 100 30.00 22.00 -51.44
C MET A 100 31.17 21.17 -51.96
N ILE A 101 32.19 21.83 -52.51
CA ILE A 101 33.44 21.19 -52.94
C ILE A 101 34.62 22.14 -52.71
N ASP A 102 35.74 21.63 -52.20
CA ASP A 102 36.97 22.40 -52.00
C ASP A 102 37.65 22.71 -53.34
N ALA A 103 38.36 23.84 -53.40
CA ALA A 103 38.98 24.33 -54.62
C ALA A 103 40.34 23.68 -54.97
N ASP A 104 40.80 22.72 -54.17
CA ASP A 104 42.18 22.18 -54.21
C ASP A 104 42.37 20.92 -55.08
N LEU A 105 41.34 20.55 -55.85
CA LEU A 105 41.27 19.36 -56.72
C LEU A 105 41.48 18.00 -56.01
N GLN A 106 41.54 17.95 -54.68
CA GLN A 106 41.74 16.68 -53.97
C GLN A 106 40.47 15.80 -53.96
N TYR A 107 39.31 16.43 -54.12
CA TYR A 107 38.03 15.76 -54.37
C TYR A 107 37.70 15.82 -55.86
N PRO A 108 37.71 14.67 -56.58
CA PRO A 108 37.29 14.59 -57.97
C PRO A 108 35.83 15.04 -58.15
N PRO A 109 35.54 16.10 -58.94
CA PRO A 109 34.19 16.56 -59.20
C PRO A 109 33.27 15.51 -59.86
N GLU A 110 33.85 14.47 -60.46
CA GLU A 110 33.15 13.37 -61.12
C GLU A 110 32.22 12.59 -60.17
N GLY A 111 32.41 12.70 -58.84
CA GLY A 111 31.52 12.12 -57.84
C GLY A 111 30.26 12.95 -57.55
N LEU A 112 30.15 14.20 -58.02
CA LEU A 112 29.01 15.09 -57.74
C LEU A 112 27.66 14.54 -58.24
N PRO A 113 27.55 13.94 -59.45
CA PRO A 113 26.29 13.37 -59.92
C PRO A 113 25.75 12.25 -59.02
N GLU A 114 26.63 11.35 -58.56
CA GLU A 114 26.24 10.26 -57.66
C GLU A 114 25.83 10.79 -56.27
N LEU A 115 26.58 11.74 -55.72
CA LEU A 115 26.21 12.40 -54.47
C LEU A 115 24.85 13.09 -54.58
N PHE A 116 24.58 13.77 -55.69
CA PHE A 116 23.29 14.44 -55.92
C PHE A 116 22.13 13.45 -56.02
N ALA A 117 22.31 12.36 -56.78
CA ALA A 117 21.30 11.31 -56.90
C ALA A 117 20.95 10.67 -55.54
N LYS A 118 21.94 10.44 -54.67
CA LYS A 118 21.72 9.91 -53.33
C LYS A 118 21.09 10.95 -52.39
N ALA A 119 21.57 12.20 -52.41
CA ALA A 119 21.01 13.28 -51.60
C ALA A 119 19.54 13.57 -51.92
N LYS A 120 19.07 13.32 -53.16
CA LYS A 120 17.64 13.40 -53.50
C LYS A 120 16.77 12.41 -52.70
N ARG A 121 17.32 11.24 -52.35
CA ARG A 121 16.61 10.20 -51.60
C ARG A 121 16.78 10.37 -50.09
N SER A 122 18.00 10.68 -49.64
CA SER A 122 18.38 10.69 -48.24
C SER A 122 18.27 12.08 -47.58
N GLY A 123 18.35 13.15 -48.38
CA GLY A 123 18.42 14.55 -47.93
C GLY A 123 19.83 15.12 -47.92
N ILE A 124 20.83 14.29 -47.61
CA ILE A 124 22.26 14.64 -47.62
C ILE A 124 23.12 13.44 -48.00
N SER A 125 24.13 13.69 -48.84
CA SER A 125 25.14 12.70 -49.23
C SER A 125 26.55 13.23 -49.05
N VAL A 126 27.42 12.39 -48.49
CA VAL A 126 28.80 12.74 -48.11
C VAL A 126 29.82 11.92 -48.90
N GLY A 127 30.87 12.57 -49.39
CA GLY A 127 32.00 11.92 -50.04
C GLY A 127 32.94 11.25 -49.04
N GLU A 128 33.03 9.92 -49.04
CA GLU A 128 33.88 9.13 -48.14
C GLU A 128 35.22 8.79 -48.80
N ARG A 129 36.34 9.19 -48.18
CA ARG A 129 37.70 9.03 -48.76
C ARG A 129 38.18 7.58 -48.71
N THR A 130 38.53 6.98 -49.86
CA THR A 130 38.93 5.55 -49.95
C THR A 130 40.44 5.27 -50.14
N ASN A 131 41.29 6.26 -50.47
CA ASN A 131 42.71 6.04 -50.82
C ASN A 131 43.74 6.92 -50.05
N PHE A 132 43.41 7.35 -48.83
CA PHE A 132 44.28 8.20 -48.03
C PHE A 132 45.43 7.40 -47.36
N ARG A 133 46.57 7.23 -48.05
CA ARG A 133 47.78 6.60 -47.45
C ARG A 133 48.51 7.60 -46.53
N VAL A 134 48.53 7.32 -45.23
CA VAL A 134 49.36 8.00 -44.25
C VAL A 134 50.09 6.98 -43.37
N GLY A 135 51.21 7.37 -42.75
CA GLY A 135 52.02 6.49 -41.90
C GLY A 135 51.24 5.77 -40.78
N ILE A 136 51.80 4.66 -40.29
CA ILE A 136 51.17 3.69 -39.36
C ILE A 136 50.59 4.36 -38.09
N THR A 137 51.34 5.29 -37.47
CA THR A 137 50.91 6.02 -36.26
C THR A 137 49.69 6.93 -36.50
N ARG A 138 49.55 7.46 -37.73
CA ARG A 138 48.42 8.32 -38.13
C ARG A 138 47.18 7.52 -38.50
N THR A 139 47.34 6.26 -38.91
CA THR A 139 46.23 5.35 -39.21
C THR A 139 45.52 4.87 -37.93
N LEU A 140 46.27 4.59 -36.87
CA LEU A 140 45.73 4.19 -35.56
C LEU A 140 44.97 5.32 -34.85
N SER A 141 45.54 6.53 -34.82
CA SER A 141 44.91 7.72 -34.24
C SER A 141 43.66 8.15 -35.00
N SER A 142 43.64 8.07 -36.33
CA SER A 142 42.47 8.34 -37.16
C SER A 142 41.33 7.33 -36.92
N LYS A 143 41.65 6.03 -36.81
CA LYS A 143 40.65 5.00 -36.48
C LYS A 143 40.09 5.16 -35.06
N ALA A 144 40.92 5.46 -34.08
CA ALA A 144 40.48 5.73 -32.71
C ALA A 144 39.58 6.98 -32.65
N TYR A 145 39.93 8.03 -33.40
CA TYR A 145 39.12 9.24 -33.55
C TYR A 145 37.75 8.94 -34.19
N SER A 146 37.71 8.22 -35.31
CA SER A 146 36.45 7.85 -35.99
C SER A 146 35.53 7.00 -35.10
N ILE A 147 36.09 6.03 -34.37
CA ILE A 147 35.30 5.17 -33.46
C ILE A 147 34.75 5.98 -32.28
N PHE A 148 35.58 6.80 -31.63
CA PHE A 148 35.17 7.53 -30.44
C PHE A 148 34.32 8.77 -30.76
N PHE A 149 34.72 9.60 -31.72
CA PHE A 149 34.02 10.84 -32.05
C PHE A 149 32.85 10.65 -33.00
N GLU A 150 33.05 9.98 -34.14
CA GLU A 150 32.00 9.86 -35.14
C GLU A 150 30.94 8.87 -34.64
N LYS A 151 31.33 7.63 -34.31
CA LYS A 151 30.37 6.58 -33.92
C LYS A 151 29.86 6.69 -32.49
N LEU A 152 30.73 6.82 -31.49
CA LEU A 152 30.33 6.77 -30.08
C LEU A 152 29.79 8.12 -29.55
N LEU A 153 30.44 9.24 -29.88
CA LEU A 153 30.04 10.55 -29.38
C LEU A 153 28.87 11.14 -30.18
N LEU A 154 28.96 11.14 -31.51
CA LEU A 154 28.01 11.85 -32.39
C LEU A 154 26.97 10.93 -33.05
N GLY A 155 27.22 9.61 -33.14
CA GLY A 155 26.32 8.66 -33.80
C GLY A 155 26.33 8.78 -35.34
N LEU A 156 27.43 9.28 -35.90
CA LEU A 156 27.66 9.41 -37.34
C LEU A 156 28.51 8.23 -37.82
N SER A 157 28.13 7.64 -38.96
CA SER A 157 28.86 6.53 -39.60
C SER A 157 29.55 6.94 -40.91
N CYS A 158 29.67 8.25 -41.16
CA CYS A 158 30.23 8.83 -42.38
C CYS A 158 31.45 9.71 -42.07
N ASP A 159 32.26 9.98 -43.08
CA ASP A 159 33.41 10.89 -43.00
C ASP A 159 32.98 12.32 -42.66
N THR A 160 33.14 12.71 -41.40
CA THR A 160 32.67 14.01 -40.90
C THR A 160 33.46 15.19 -41.44
N GLN A 161 34.65 14.96 -42.02
CA GLN A 161 35.57 16.00 -42.50
C GLN A 161 35.64 16.07 -44.03
N SER A 162 34.65 15.49 -44.73
CA SER A 162 34.65 15.49 -46.19
C SER A 162 34.52 16.91 -46.77
N GLY A 163 35.43 17.30 -47.65
CA GLY A 163 35.35 18.56 -48.39
C GLY A 163 34.26 18.57 -49.48
N MET A 164 33.67 17.40 -49.78
CA MET A 164 32.67 17.24 -50.84
C MET A 164 31.37 16.63 -50.31
N LYS A 165 30.28 17.43 -50.33
CA LYS A 165 28.95 17.04 -49.83
C LYS A 165 27.85 17.62 -50.71
N VAL A 166 26.72 16.92 -50.82
CA VAL A 166 25.48 17.43 -51.45
C VAL A 166 24.33 17.32 -50.47
N PHE A 167 23.58 18.40 -50.25
CA PHE A 167 22.54 18.46 -49.23
C PHE A 167 21.39 19.39 -49.63
N LYS A 168 20.21 19.21 -49.04
CA LYS A 168 19.09 20.16 -49.19
C LYS A 168 19.40 21.50 -48.54
N LYS A 169 19.12 22.59 -49.25
CA LYS A 169 19.34 23.99 -48.84
C LYS A 169 18.72 24.31 -47.47
N GLU A 170 17.53 23.79 -47.18
CA GLU A 170 16.88 24.06 -45.88
C GLU A 170 17.65 23.54 -44.65
N ILE A 171 18.59 22.60 -44.84
CA ILE A 171 19.43 22.07 -43.75
C ILE A 171 20.39 23.14 -43.27
N ILE A 172 21.02 23.88 -44.18
CA ILE A 172 21.95 24.96 -43.82
C ILE A 172 21.21 26.22 -43.36
N GLU A 173 20.01 26.51 -43.88
CA GLU A 173 19.19 27.65 -43.46
C GLU A 173 18.71 27.55 -42.02
N LYS A 174 18.51 26.33 -41.51
CA LYS A 174 18.11 26.07 -40.11
C LYS A 174 19.31 25.84 -39.19
N LEU A 175 20.53 26.07 -39.68
CA LEU A 175 21.74 25.92 -38.89
C LEU A 175 21.89 27.10 -37.92
N ASN A 176 22.16 26.81 -36.65
CA ASN A 176 22.48 27.86 -35.68
C ASN A 176 23.90 28.36 -35.91
N ILE A 177 24.04 29.62 -36.33
CA ILE A 177 25.33 30.23 -36.69
C ILE A 177 26.29 30.25 -35.49
N ASP A 178 25.79 30.32 -34.26
CA ASP A 178 26.61 30.29 -33.04
C ASP A 178 27.30 28.93 -32.80
N ASP A 179 26.84 27.88 -33.48
CA ASP A 179 27.42 26.53 -33.43
C ASP A 179 28.47 26.31 -34.53
N VAL A 180 28.77 27.33 -35.35
CA VAL A 180 29.72 27.27 -36.47
C VAL A 180 30.93 28.16 -36.21
N THR A 181 32.14 27.61 -36.36
CA THR A 181 33.40 28.37 -36.39
C THR A 181 33.95 28.42 -37.81
N ALA A 182 35.01 29.20 -38.05
CA ALA A 182 35.62 29.39 -39.38
C ALA A 182 35.91 28.08 -40.16
N TRP A 183 36.10 26.95 -39.45
CA TRP A 183 36.54 25.67 -40.03
C TRP A 183 35.59 24.48 -39.78
N THR A 184 34.47 24.65 -39.06
CA THR A 184 33.73 23.51 -38.48
C THR A 184 32.30 23.35 -38.98
N ILE A 185 31.98 23.75 -40.21
CA ILE A 185 30.59 23.67 -40.71
C ILE A 185 30.09 22.22 -40.89
N ASP A 186 30.99 21.28 -41.14
CA ASP A 186 30.63 19.93 -41.55
C ASP A 186 29.85 19.14 -40.47
N ILE A 187 30.30 19.20 -39.22
CA ILE A 187 29.66 18.49 -38.10
C ILE A 187 28.28 19.07 -37.76
N PRO A 188 28.13 20.40 -37.52
CA PRO A 188 26.84 21.04 -37.34
C PRO A 188 25.88 20.76 -38.50
N LEU A 189 26.34 20.78 -39.75
CA LEU A 189 25.50 20.48 -40.91
C LEU A 189 24.97 19.05 -40.90
N LEU A 190 25.83 18.06 -40.64
CA LEU A 190 25.43 16.65 -40.56
C LEU A 190 24.48 16.37 -39.38
N ILE A 191 24.75 17.00 -38.23
CA ILE A 191 23.88 16.87 -37.06
C ILE A 191 22.54 17.53 -37.33
N LYS A 192 22.51 18.72 -37.95
CA LYS A 192 21.26 19.39 -38.34
C LYS A 192 20.45 18.54 -39.32
N ALA A 193 21.11 17.89 -40.28
CA ALA A 193 20.45 16.96 -41.19
C ALA A 193 19.79 15.79 -40.43
N GLN A 194 20.49 15.16 -39.49
CA GLN A 194 19.90 14.13 -38.62
C GLN A 194 18.77 14.66 -37.72
N GLU A 195 18.90 15.89 -37.19
CA GLU A 195 17.86 16.55 -36.40
C GLU A 195 16.58 16.80 -37.21
N MET A 196 16.74 17.08 -38.50
CA MET A 196 15.62 17.24 -39.44
C MET A 196 15.06 15.91 -39.95
N GLY A 197 15.60 14.77 -39.50
CA GLY A 197 15.15 13.43 -39.88
C GLY A 197 15.68 12.93 -41.21
N TYR A 198 16.69 13.59 -41.79
CA TYR A 198 17.33 13.12 -43.01
C TYR A 198 18.28 11.96 -42.75
N GLU A 199 18.33 11.03 -43.70
CA GLU A 199 19.31 9.95 -43.72
C GLU A 199 20.63 10.48 -44.30
N ILE A 200 21.77 10.05 -43.76
CA ILE A 200 23.07 10.44 -44.32
C ILE A 200 23.59 9.30 -45.18
N SER A 201 23.58 9.49 -46.50
CA SER A 201 24.18 8.54 -47.45
C SER A 201 25.65 8.85 -47.69
N THR A 202 26.45 7.84 -48.03
CA THR A 202 27.85 8.02 -48.42
C THR A 202 28.11 7.57 -49.86
N THR A 203 29.04 8.26 -50.52
CA THR A 203 29.61 7.87 -51.81
C THR A 203 31.11 7.78 -51.66
N ARG A 204 31.70 6.66 -52.09
CA ARG A 204 33.14 6.44 -52.01
C ARG A 204 33.85 7.30 -53.06
N ILE A 205 34.85 8.06 -52.63
CA ILE A 205 35.62 8.98 -53.48
C ILE A 205 37.11 8.66 -53.34
N ASN A 206 37.76 8.48 -54.48
CA ASN A 206 39.21 8.33 -54.57
C ASN A 206 39.89 9.69 -54.35
N PHE A 207 40.27 9.95 -53.10
CA PHE A 207 40.92 11.19 -52.69
C PHE A 207 42.33 11.33 -53.29
N GLU A 208 42.58 12.41 -54.01
CA GLU A 208 43.84 12.66 -54.73
C GLU A 208 44.86 13.46 -53.89
N LYS A 209 46.14 13.36 -54.25
CA LYS A 209 47.18 14.22 -53.69
C LYS A 209 47.06 15.60 -54.31
N ARG A 210 47.13 16.65 -53.48
CA ARG A 210 47.13 18.04 -53.92
C ARG A 210 48.22 18.30 -54.96
N LYS A 211 47.86 18.88 -56.11
CA LYS A 211 48.78 19.21 -57.20
C LYS A 211 49.51 20.54 -56.98
N LEU A 212 48.84 21.54 -56.41
CA LEU A 212 49.34 22.91 -56.20
C LEU A 212 48.93 23.43 -54.80
N GLY A 213 49.81 24.21 -54.14
CA GLY A 213 49.58 24.82 -52.81
C GLY A 213 50.01 23.97 -51.59
N GLN A 214 50.14 24.60 -50.42
CA GLN A 214 50.50 23.94 -49.14
C GLN A 214 49.33 23.88 -48.15
N SER A 215 49.16 22.75 -47.46
CA SER A 215 48.14 22.59 -46.40
C SER A 215 48.52 23.36 -45.14
N LYS A 216 47.68 24.30 -44.71
CA LYS A 216 47.89 25.13 -43.50
C LYS A 216 47.27 24.53 -42.21
N ILE A 217 46.70 23.32 -42.26
CA ILE A 217 46.00 22.67 -41.14
C ILE A 217 47.01 22.12 -40.12
N ASN A 218 46.87 22.52 -38.84
CA ASN A 218 47.69 22.04 -37.72
C ASN A 218 46.87 21.04 -36.88
N PHE A 219 47.09 19.75 -37.11
CA PHE A 219 46.25 18.64 -36.61
C PHE A 219 46.01 18.65 -35.10
N LEU A 220 46.99 19.08 -34.28
CA LEU A 220 46.86 19.12 -32.82
C LEU A 220 46.02 20.31 -32.32
N LYS A 221 46.13 21.47 -32.98
CA LYS A 221 45.39 22.68 -32.63
C LYS A 221 43.94 22.57 -33.11
N ASP A 222 43.75 22.12 -34.35
CA ASP A 222 42.44 22.04 -35.00
C ASP A 222 41.63 20.84 -34.49
N GLY A 223 42.31 19.72 -34.15
CA GLY A 223 41.68 18.57 -33.51
C GLY A 223 41.04 18.90 -32.16
N LYS A 224 41.66 19.73 -31.31
CA LYS A 224 41.07 20.16 -30.03
C LYS A 224 39.81 21.01 -30.21
N VAL A 225 39.78 21.85 -31.24
CA VAL A 225 38.60 22.69 -31.58
C VAL A 225 37.45 21.80 -32.01
N LEU A 226 37.69 20.84 -32.91
CA LEU A 226 36.68 19.87 -33.36
C LEU A 226 36.08 19.07 -32.19
N ILE A 227 36.92 18.62 -31.25
CA ILE A 227 36.46 17.88 -30.07
C ILE A 227 35.55 18.76 -29.21
N LYS A 228 35.98 20.00 -28.92
CA LYS A 228 35.21 20.95 -28.12
C LYS A 228 33.85 21.25 -28.76
N GLU A 229 33.80 21.45 -30.08
CA GLU A 229 32.56 21.70 -30.80
C GLU A 229 31.66 20.47 -30.86
N ALA A 230 32.20 19.26 -31.06
CA ALA A 230 31.41 18.02 -30.99
C ALA A 230 30.71 17.85 -29.63
N PHE A 231 31.40 18.18 -28.53
CA PHE A 231 30.78 18.22 -27.20
C PHE A 231 29.75 19.35 -27.06
N LYS A 232 30.04 20.55 -27.58
CA LYS A 232 29.11 21.69 -27.53
C LYS A 232 27.82 21.40 -28.30
N VAL A 233 27.89 20.86 -29.52
CA VAL A 233 26.71 20.48 -30.30
C VAL A 233 25.93 19.36 -29.60
N LYS A 234 26.62 18.36 -29.02
CA LYS A 234 25.96 17.31 -28.23
C LYS A 234 25.23 17.86 -26.99
N LEU A 235 25.80 18.86 -26.33
CA LEU A 235 25.17 19.54 -25.18
C LEU A 235 24.01 20.46 -25.62
N ASN A 236 24.10 21.09 -26.79
CA ASN A 236 23.03 21.92 -27.35
C ASN A 236 21.86 21.11 -27.92
N LYS A 237 22.05 19.82 -28.26
CA LYS A 237 21.01 18.89 -28.76
C LYS A 237 19.81 18.70 -27.81
N ASP A 238 20.01 18.96 -26.52
CA ASP A 238 18.98 18.86 -25.49
C ASP A 238 18.23 20.18 -25.22
N LYS A 239 18.45 21.24 -26.01
CA LYS A 239 17.70 22.50 -25.89
C LYS A 239 16.23 22.29 -26.27
N ILE A 240 15.33 22.85 -25.46
CA ILE A 240 13.90 22.84 -25.73
C ILE A 240 13.56 24.05 -26.58
N GLU A 241 13.02 23.82 -27.77
CA GLU A 241 12.53 24.89 -28.65
C GLU A 241 11.01 24.97 -28.59
N ASN A 242 10.46 26.17 -28.39
CA ASN A 242 9.02 26.38 -28.35
C ASN A 242 8.46 26.55 -29.77
N ILE A 243 7.43 25.79 -30.12
CA ILE A 243 6.72 25.86 -31.39
C ILE A 243 5.55 26.83 -31.22
N ARG A 244 5.58 27.94 -31.96
CA ARG A 244 4.51 28.94 -31.97
C ARG A 244 3.64 28.78 -33.22
N SER A 245 2.34 28.93 -33.05
CA SER A 245 1.32 28.95 -34.12
C SER A 245 1.57 30.13 -35.07
N GLY A 246 2.27 29.90 -36.18
CA GLY A 246 2.55 30.94 -37.18
C GLY A 246 2.60 30.46 -38.65
N ARG A 247 2.43 29.16 -38.92
CA ARG A 247 2.38 28.60 -40.28
C ARG A 247 1.00 28.00 -40.56
N LYS A 248 0.57 28.04 -41.83
CA LYS A 248 -0.69 27.46 -42.32
C LYS A 248 -0.86 25.97 -42.02
N ASP A 249 0.24 25.26 -41.72
CA ASP A 249 0.29 23.82 -41.43
C ASP A 249 0.53 23.46 -39.95
N ASP A 250 0.59 24.43 -39.03
CA ASP A 250 0.91 24.15 -37.61
C ASP A 250 -0.35 23.79 -36.79
N ILE A 251 -0.33 22.56 -36.26
CA ILE A 251 -1.39 21.92 -35.46
C ILE A 251 -1.64 22.61 -34.09
N GLY A 252 -0.80 23.58 -33.69
CA GLY A 252 -0.96 24.37 -32.47
C GLY A 252 0.36 24.65 -31.72
N VAL A 253 0.25 25.17 -30.50
CA VAL A 253 1.39 25.42 -29.60
C VAL A 253 2.01 24.10 -29.14
N GLY A 254 3.35 24.05 -29.06
CA GLY A 254 4.07 22.84 -28.69
C GLY A 254 5.55 23.06 -28.38
N VAL A 255 6.30 21.96 -28.25
CA VAL A 255 7.74 21.96 -27.98
C VAL A 255 8.47 20.93 -28.84
N LEU A 256 9.68 21.28 -29.30
CA LEU A 256 10.63 20.35 -29.90
C LEU A 256 11.66 19.98 -28.83
N TYR A 257 11.76 18.69 -28.51
CA TYR A 257 12.73 18.18 -27.54
C TYR A 257 13.26 16.82 -27.98
N LYS A 258 14.59 16.65 -28.01
CA LYS A 258 15.26 15.41 -28.45
C LYS A 258 14.77 14.90 -29.82
N ASN A 259 14.66 15.80 -30.79
CA ASN A 259 14.19 15.54 -32.15
C ASN A 259 12.76 14.97 -32.23
N LYS A 260 11.94 15.18 -31.20
CA LYS A 260 10.52 14.82 -31.20
C LYS A 260 9.68 16.09 -31.10
N LYS A 261 8.74 16.25 -32.03
CA LYS A 261 7.72 17.32 -32.01
C LYS A 261 6.62 16.91 -31.05
N PHE A 262 6.36 17.72 -30.04
CA PHE A 262 5.24 17.55 -29.13
C PHE A 262 4.26 18.71 -29.30
N ILE A 263 2.99 18.44 -29.64
CA ILE A 263 1.94 19.47 -29.70
C ILE A 263 1.11 19.33 -28.43
N THR A 264 1.17 20.34 -27.58
CA THR A 264 0.60 20.28 -26.22
C THR A 264 -0.65 21.15 -26.08
N HIS A 265 -0.90 22.05 -27.03
CA HIS A 265 -1.98 23.03 -27.02
C HIS A 265 -1.96 23.96 -25.79
N THR A 266 -0.82 24.06 -25.11
CA THR A 266 -0.61 24.93 -23.94
C THR A 266 0.68 25.74 -24.10
N SER A 267 0.64 26.99 -23.67
CA SER A 267 1.79 27.90 -23.51
C SER A 267 2.47 27.79 -22.14
N LEU A 268 2.18 26.75 -21.35
CA LEU A 268 2.79 26.52 -20.05
C LEU A 268 4.31 26.46 -20.18
N ASN A 269 5.01 27.27 -19.38
CA ASN A 269 6.46 27.37 -19.44
C ASN A 269 7.13 26.04 -19.09
N ASN A 270 8.19 25.68 -19.83
CA ASN A 270 8.90 24.41 -19.71
C ASN A 270 9.43 24.14 -18.29
N ASP A 271 9.77 25.20 -17.54
CA ASP A 271 10.20 25.14 -16.13
C ASP A 271 9.06 24.77 -15.15
N LYS A 272 7.81 24.79 -15.59
CA LYS A 272 6.62 24.35 -14.86
C LYS A 272 6.03 23.05 -15.42
N THR A 273 6.62 22.44 -16.46
CA THR A 273 6.14 21.17 -17.05
C THR A 273 6.97 19.97 -16.60
N ALA A 274 6.36 18.78 -16.60
CA ALA A 274 6.98 17.49 -16.34
C ALA A 274 7.83 16.96 -17.50
N LEU A 275 7.93 17.69 -18.63
CA LEU A 275 8.77 17.37 -19.80
C LEU A 275 10.19 16.97 -19.37
N ILE A 276 10.79 17.73 -18.46
CA ILE A 276 12.02 17.36 -17.76
C ILE A 276 11.65 16.84 -16.38
N THR A 277 11.40 15.54 -16.23
CA THR A 277 10.97 14.99 -14.93
C THR A 277 12.02 15.19 -13.83
N PHE A 278 13.29 14.92 -14.10
CA PHE A 278 14.39 15.15 -13.15
C PHE A 278 15.21 16.36 -13.55
N TYR A 279 15.24 17.38 -12.69
CA TYR A 279 16.14 18.51 -12.88
C TYR A 279 17.59 18.11 -12.56
N PRO A 280 18.61 18.67 -13.24
CA PRO A 280 20.00 18.18 -13.11
C PRO A 280 20.52 18.08 -11.68
N TRP A 281 20.29 19.09 -10.83
CA TRP A 281 20.74 19.04 -9.43
C TRP A 281 19.98 17.99 -8.60
N GLN A 282 18.69 17.76 -8.89
CA GLN A 282 17.88 16.75 -8.20
C GLN A 282 18.42 15.35 -8.50
N LYS A 283 18.76 15.09 -9.78
CA LYS A 283 19.38 13.84 -10.20
C LYS A 283 20.72 13.62 -9.48
N ASN A 284 21.57 14.64 -9.45
CA ASN A 284 22.87 14.57 -8.77
C ASN A 284 22.71 14.36 -7.26
N LEU A 285 21.74 15.01 -6.62
CA LEU A 285 21.45 14.83 -5.20
C LEU A 285 20.98 13.41 -4.89
N ILE A 286 20.08 12.84 -5.71
CA ILE A 286 19.62 11.45 -5.53
C ILE A 286 20.81 10.48 -5.67
N ILE A 287 21.65 10.65 -6.69
CA ILE A 287 22.85 9.83 -6.87
C ILE A 287 23.79 9.97 -5.67
N LEU A 288 24.01 11.20 -5.19
CA LEU A 288 24.84 11.48 -4.03
C LEU A 288 24.30 10.80 -2.76
N VAL A 289 23.01 10.94 -2.47
CA VAL A 289 22.36 10.31 -1.30
C VAL A 289 22.46 8.78 -1.37
N ILE A 290 22.20 8.18 -2.54
CA ILE A 290 22.35 6.73 -2.74
C ILE A 290 23.81 6.31 -2.54
N SER A 291 24.76 7.04 -3.13
CA SER A 291 26.19 6.73 -3.05
C SER A 291 26.71 6.84 -1.61
N LEU A 292 26.32 7.90 -0.89
CA LEU A 292 26.66 8.10 0.52
C LEU A 292 26.02 7.04 1.42
N THR A 293 24.79 6.63 1.13
CA THR A 293 24.12 5.57 1.90
C THR A 293 24.80 4.23 1.67
N LEU A 294 25.13 3.88 0.43
CA LEU A 294 25.86 2.65 0.10
C LEU A 294 27.27 2.66 0.72
N LEU A 295 28.01 3.78 0.61
CA LEU A 295 29.31 3.94 1.24
C LEU A 295 29.20 3.84 2.77
N GLY A 296 28.17 4.45 3.36
CA GLY A 296 27.85 4.33 4.77
C GLY A 296 27.63 2.88 5.20
N PHE A 297 26.91 2.08 4.42
CA PHE A 297 26.75 0.65 4.69
C PHE A 297 28.05 -0.15 4.55
N LEU A 298 28.97 0.27 3.67
CA LEU A 298 30.28 -0.37 3.52
C LEU A 298 31.24 -0.03 4.67
N ILE A 299 31.23 1.20 5.18
CA ILE A 299 32.17 1.67 6.22
C ILE A 299 31.60 1.46 7.63
N MET A 300 30.34 1.87 7.86
CA MET A 300 29.68 1.88 9.17
C MET A 300 28.23 1.38 9.06
N PRO A 301 28.01 0.08 8.81
CA PRO A 301 26.68 -0.48 8.54
C PRO A 301 25.68 -0.21 9.67
N LYS A 302 26.09 -0.43 10.94
CA LYS A 302 25.23 -0.18 12.10
C LYS A 302 24.87 1.31 12.26
N GLY A 303 25.87 2.20 12.16
CA GLY A 303 25.65 3.64 12.29
C GLY A 303 24.73 4.18 11.20
N THR A 304 24.95 3.74 9.95
CA THR A 304 24.10 4.11 8.80
C THR A 304 22.67 3.60 8.98
N GLY A 305 22.50 2.35 9.44
CA GLY A 305 21.19 1.79 9.78
C GLY A 305 20.44 2.60 10.84
N ILE A 306 21.12 2.99 11.93
CA ILE A 306 20.54 3.83 12.99
C ILE A 306 20.09 5.18 12.42
N VAL A 307 20.92 5.85 11.61
CA VAL A 307 20.57 7.15 11.02
C VAL A 307 19.34 7.05 10.13
N LEU A 308 19.27 6.04 9.26
CA LEU A 308 18.12 5.84 8.37
C LEU A 308 16.84 5.54 9.14
N ILE A 309 16.89 4.62 10.11
CA ILE A 309 15.73 4.28 10.96
C ILE A 309 15.28 5.49 11.77
N THR A 310 16.21 6.30 12.28
CA THR A 310 15.90 7.55 12.99
C THR A 310 15.14 8.51 12.07
N ILE A 311 15.65 8.77 10.87
CA ILE A 311 15.01 9.67 9.89
C ILE A 311 13.60 9.19 9.57
N PHE A 312 13.42 7.90 9.26
CA PHE A 312 12.09 7.37 8.93
C PHE A 312 11.14 7.41 10.13
N THR A 313 11.61 7.01 11.32
CA THR A 313 10.80 7.01 12.55
C THR A 313 10.25 8.40 12.86
N PHE A 314 11.11 9.42 12.85
CA PHE A 314 10.67 10.80 13.10
C PHE A 314 9.80 11.33 11.96
N ALA A 315 10.05 10.94 10.71
CA ALA A 315 9.18 11.32 9.60
C ALA A 315 7.76 10.74 9.75
N TYR A 316 7.62 9.46 10.12
CA TYR A 316 6.32 8.85 10.41
C TYR A 316 5.64 9.49 11.62
N PHE A 317 6.40 9.83 12.66
CA PHE A 317 5.86 10.52 13.83
C PHE A 317 5.31 11.91 13.47
N ILE A 318 6.03 12.68 12.66
CA ILE A 318 5.57 13.99 12.18
C ILE A 318 4.29 13.84 11.33
N ASP A 319 4.24 12.85 10.43
CA ASP A 319 3.06 12.60 9.62
C ASP A 319 1.86 12.11 10.46
N LEU A 320 2.10 11.35 11.53
CA LEU A 320 1.06 10.98 12.51
C LEU A 320 0.49 12.21 13.21
N LEU A 321 1.35 13.13 13.69
CA LEU A 321 0.90 14.39 14.29
C LEU A 321 0.11 15.24 13.30
N PHE A 322 0.61 15.34 12.06
CA PHE A 322 -0.06 16.06 10.98
C PHE A 322 -1.43 15.45 10.65
N SER A 323 -1.50 14.12 10.47
CA SER A 323 -2.73 13.40 10.15
C SER A 323 -3.75 13.49 11.29
N THR A 324 -3.31 13.45 12.54
CA THR A 324 -4.17 13.65 13.71
C THR A 324 -4.73 15.08 13.76
N ARG A 325 -3.91 16.10 13.49
CA ARG A 325 -4.36 17.49 13.39
C ARG A 325 -5.32 17.72 12.23
N LEU A 326 -5.07 17.05 11.10
CA LEU A 326 -5.93 17.10 9.92
C LEU A 326 -7.31 16.49 10.23
N LEU A 327 -7.33 15.32 10.88
CA LEU A 327 -8.55 14.67 11.36
C LEU A 327 -9.33 15.59 12.31
N TYR A 328 -8.66 16.15 13.31
CA TYR A 328 -9.27 17.06 14.29
C TYR A 328 -9.93 18.28 13.60
N LYS A 329 -9.25 18.89 12.63
CA LYS A 329 -9.81 20.01 11.87
C LYS A 329 -11.03 19.57 11.05
N SER A 330 -10.90 18.46 10.31
CA SER A 330 -11.95 17.95 9.43
C SER A 330 -13.24 17.61 10.19
N LEU A 331 -13.13 17.09 11.42
CA LEU A 331 -14.29 16.73 12.26
C LEU A 331 -14.96 17.93 12.95
N ASN A 332 -14.18 18.91 13.43
CA ASN A 332 -14.73 20.01 14.24
C ASN A 332 -15.24 21.19 13.43
N SER A 333 -14.99 21.23 12.12
CA SER A 333 -15.34 22.38 11.28
C SER A 333 -15.67 21.92 9.86
N PRO A 334 -16.79 21.24 9.61
CA PRO A 334 -17.15 20.83 8.25
C PRO A 334 -17.45 22.09 7.42
N LEU A 335 -16.44 22.63 6.73
CA LEU A 335 -16.56 23.70 5.71
C LEU A 335 -17.05 23.14 4.36
N GLU A 336 -17.71 21.99 4.38
CA GLU A 336 -18.38 21.50 3.18
C GLU A 336 -19.50 22.49 2.87
N ILE A 337 -19.53 22.97 1.63
CA ILE A 337 -20.58 23.87 1.20
C ILE A 337 -21.85 23.02 1.10
N LEU A 338 -22.72 23.19 2.09
CA LEU A 338 -24.06 22.60 2.11
C LEU A 338 -24.99 23.50 1.31
N PHE A 339 -25.95 22.87 0.64
CA PHE A 339 -26.93 23.54 -0.21
C PHE A 339 -28.33 23.22 0.31
N ASP A 340 -29.20 24.23 0.40
CA ASP A 340 -30.62 24.03 0.69
C ASP A 340 -31.35 23.65 -0.61
N GLU A 341 -32.28 22.69 -0.54
CA GLU A 341 -33.11 22.29 -1.69
C GLU A 341 -33.95 23.45 -2.22
N LYS A 342 -34.36 24.40 -1.36
CA LYS A 342 -35.05 25.62 -1.80
C LYS A 342 -34.16 26.47 -2.69
N GLU A 343 -32.91 26.69 -2.26
CA GLU A 343 -31.95 27.50 -3.01
C GLU A 343 -31.65 26.91 -4.40
N LEU A 344 -31.63 25.58 -4.54
CA LEU A 344 -31.44 24.91 -5.83
C LEU A 344 -32.65 25.06 -6.76
N LYS A 345 -33.87 25.13 -6.21
CA LYS A 345 -35.13 25.27 -6.97
C LYS A 345 -35.42 26.72 -7.36
N ASP A 346 -35.03 27.68 -6.53
CA ASP A 346 -35.35 29.11 -6.70
C ASP A 346 -34.37 29.84 -7.65
N ILE A 347 -33.37 29.16 -8.20
CA ILE A 347 -32.46 29.74 -9.21
C ILE A 347 -33.24 30.14 -10.46
N ASP A 348 -33.12 31.40 -10.87
CA ASP A 348 -33.58 31.84 -12.18
C ASP A 348 -32.71 31.24 -13.29
N THR A 349 -33.29 30.31 -14.04
CA THR A 349 -32.64 29.64 -15.16
C THR A 349 -32.21 30.61 -16.26
N ASN A 350 -32.83 31.78 -16.38
CA ASN A 350 -32.51 32.80 -17.37
C ASN A 350 -31.19 33.53 -17.08
N GLU A 351 -30.77 33.61 -15.82
CA GLU A 351 -29.52 34.28 -15.42
C GLU A 351 -28.30 33.35 -15.44
N LEU A 352 -28.51 32.04 -15.60
CA LEU A 352 -27.41 31.07 -15.63
C LEU A 352 -26.46 31.31 -16.82
N PRO A 353 -25.13 31.22 -16.63
CA PRO A 353 -24.17 31.36 -17.72
C PRO A 353 -24.04 30.06 -18.53
N ILE A 354 -23.29 30.12 -19.64
CA ILE A 354 -22.92 28.90 -20.37
C ILE A 354 -21.93 28.10 -19.50
N TYR A 355 -22.15 26.78 -19.40
CA TYR A 355 -21.26 25.85 -18.71
C TYR A 355 -20.63 24.87 -19.70
N THR A 356 -19.31 24.80 -19.75
CA THR A 356 -18.61 23.85 -20.65
C THR A 356 -18.26 22.56 -19.92
N ILE A 357 -18.60 21.42 -20.53
CA ILE A 357 -18.21 20.08 -20.07
C ILE A 357 -17.19 19.52 -21.06
N LEU A 358 -16.00 19.14 -20.59
CA LEU A 358 -15.00 18.44 -21.38
C LEU A 358 -15.03 16.95 -21.06
N CYS A 359 -15.18 16.12 -22.09
CA CYS A 359 -15.09 14.66 -21.99
C CYS A 359 -13.98 14.12 -22.91
N PRO A 360 -12.76 13.88 -22.38
CA PRO A 360 -11.68 13.25 -23.13
C PRO A 360 -11.95 11.75 -23.32
N LEU A 361 -11.98 11.30 -24.59
CA LEU A 361 -12.32 9.93 -24.98
C LEU A 361 -11.18 9.30 -25.78
N TYR A 362 -10.71 8.12 -25.37
CA TYR A 362 -9.75 7.35 -26.17
C TYR A 362 -9.96 5.84 -26.03
N ARG A 363 -10.56 5.19 -27.03
CA ARG A 363 -10.93 3.76 -27.03
C ARG A 363 -11.95 3.41 -25.94
N GLU A 364 -12.99 4.21 -25.85
CA GLU A 364 -14.07 4.16 -24.84
C GLU A 364 -15.47 4.01 -25.47
N ASP A 365 -15.53 3.50 -26.71
CA ASP A 365 -16.76 3.35 -27.50
C ASP A 365 -17.91 2.61 -26.78
N ARG A 366 -17.58 1.75 -25.80
CA ARG A 366 -18.57 0.98 -25.04
C ARG A 366 -19.30 1.77 -23.97
N ILE A 367 -18.65 2.76 -23.36
CA ILE A 367 -19.19 3.48 -22.19
C ILE A 367 -19.85 4.81 -22.58
N LEU A 368 -19.56 5.30 -23.80
CA LEU A 368 -20.10 6.54 -24.32
C LEU A 368 -21.63 6.68 -24.21
N PRO A 369 -22.47 5.64 -24.45
CA PRO A 369 -23.92 5.77 -24.24
C PRO A 369 -24.31 6.08 -22.79
N ASP A 370 -23.64 5.45 -21.82
CA ASP A 370 -23.90 5.67 -20.39
C ASP A 370 -23.48 7.10 -19.99
N PHE A 371 -22.37 7.60 -20.54
CA PHE A 371 -21.93 8.98 -20.35
C PHE A 371 -22.97 9.99 -20.85
N VAL A 372 -23.44 9.83 -22.09
CA VAL A 372 -24.45 10.72 -22.67
C VAL A 372 -25.72 10.72 -21.82
N ALA A 373 -26.18 9.55 -21.38
CA ALA A 373 -27.33 9.46 -20.48
C ALA A 373 -27.11 10.16 -19.12
N ALA A 374 -25.91 10.04 -18.55
CA ALA A 374 -25.58 10.70 -17.29
C ALA A 374 -25.54 12.24 -17.42
N ILE A 375 -24.96 12.77 -18.50
CA ILE A 375 -24.91 14.22 -18.76
C ILE A 375 -26.29 14.77 -19.15
N GLU A 376 -27.10 14.00 -19.87
CA GLU A 376 -28.50 14.34 -20.15
C GLU A 376 -29.34 14.44 -18.86
N ALA A 377 -29.02 13.67 -17.82
CA ALA A 377 -29.71 13.74 -16.54
C ALA A 377 -29.32 14.96 -15.68
N ILE A 378 -28.28 15.71 -16.04
CA ILE A 378 -27.87 16.92 -15.31
C ILE A 378 -28.96 18.00 -15.42
N ASP A 379 -29.37 18.51 -14.26
CA ASP A 379 -30.30 19.62 -14.07
C ASP A 379 -29.59 20.96 -14.34
N TRP A 380 -29.47 21.28 -15.63
CA TRP A 380 -28.99 22.55 -16.16
C TRP A 380 -29.72 22.85 -17.48
N PRO A 381 -30.04 24.11 -17.81
CA PRO A 381 -30.68 24.44 -19.09
C PRO A 381 -29.83 23.96 -20.26
N LYS A 382 -30.40 23.10 -21.13
CA LYS A 382 -29.65 22.38 -22.15
C LYS A 382 -29.05 23.31 -23.20
N GLU A 383 -29.74 24.40 -23.51
CA GLU A 383 -29.28 25.48 -24.39
C GLU A 383 -28.10 26.29 -23.81
N LYS A 384 -27.84 26.18 -22.50
CA LYS A 384 -26.70 26.79 -21.80
C LYS A 384 -25.62 25.78 -21.45
N LEU A 385 -25.70 24.57 -21.98
CA LEU A 385 -24.68 23.54 -21.83
C LEU A 385 -23.82 23.49 -23.09
N ASP A 386 -22.50 23.39 -22.92
CA ASP A 386 -21.55 23.19 -24.02
C ASP A 386 -20.74 21.92 -23.75
N VAL A 387 -21.22 20.78 -24.23
CA VAL A 387 -20.61 19.46 -23.97
C VAL A 387 -19.67 19.10 -25.12
N MET A 388 -18.40 18.90 -24.83
CA MET A 388 -17.36 18.64 -25.83
C MET A 388 -16.83 17.21 -25.67
N LEU A 389 -17.12 16.36 -26.65
CA LEU A 389 -16.54 15.02 -26.77
C LEU A 389 -15.19 15.15 -27.50
N LEU A 390 -14.09 15.05 -26.76
CA LEU A 390 -12.72 15.25 -27.26
C LEU A 390 -12.16 13.88 -27.68
N LEU A 391 -12.13 13.60 -28.98
CA LEU A 391 -11.73 12.31 -29.54
C LEU A 391 -10.39 12.43 -30.26
N GLU A 392 -9.43 11.56 -29.94
CA GLU A 392 -8.16 11.52 -30.67
C GLU A 392 -8.38 11.10 -32.13
N GLU A 393 -7.68 11.76 -33.06
CA GLU A 393 -7.78 11.53 -34.51
C GLU A 393 -7.50 10.07 -34.93
N ASP A 394 -6.66 9.33 -34.20
CA ASP A 394 -6.37 7.92 -34.49
C ASP A 394 -7.40 6.93 -33.91
N ASP A 395 -8.36 7.39 -33.11
CA ASP A 395 -9.40 6.55 -32.52
C ASP A 395 -10.67 6.45 -33.38
N VAL A 396 -10.50 5.84 -34.56
CA VAL A 396 -11.57 5.67 -35.56
C VAL A 396 -12.80 4.95 -34.99
N ARG A 397 -12.61 4.03 -34.03
CA ARG A 397 -13.70 3.24 -33.47
C ARG A 397 -14.65 4.09 -32.62
N THR A 398 -14.11 4.87 -31.68
CA THR A 398 -14.95 5.75 -30.85
C THR A 398 -15.53 6.89 -31.66
N GLN A 399 -14.80 7.43 -32.64
CA GLN A 399 -15.32 8.45 -33.56
C GLN A 399 -16.55 7.94 -34.35
N LYS A 400 -16.49 6.73 -34.92
CA LYS A 400 -17.63 6.11 -35.61
C LYS A 400 -18.82 5.91 -34.68
N LYS A 401 -18.57 5.48 -33.44
CA LYS A 401 -19.63 5.29 -32.44
C LYS A 401 -20.30 6.61 -32.07
N ALA A 402 -19.53 7.65 -31.80
CA ALA A 402 -20.04 8.99 -31.48
C ALA A 402 -20.84 9.59 -32.65
N SER A 403 -20.30 9.49 -33.87
CA SER A 403 -20.97 10.02 -35.08
C SER A 403 -22.25 9.26 -35.45
N GLY A 404 -22.36 7.99 -35.03
CA GLY A 404 -23.56 7.17 -35.23
C GLY A 404 -24.62 7.31 -34.14
N MET A 405 -24.36 8.09 -33.08
CA MET A 405 -25.34 8.38 -32.03
C MET A 405 -26.16 9.62 -32.39
N ASN A 406 -27.45 9.61 -32.06
CA ASN A 406 -28.30 10.80 -32.19
C ASN A 406 -28.03 11.74 -31.00
N LEU A 407 -26.92 12.48 -31.07
CA LEU A 407 -26.48 13.38 -30.00
C LEU A 407 -27.31 14.67 -29.99
N PRO A 408 -27.73 15.18 -28.82
CA PRO A 408 -28.40 16.49 -28.71
C PRO A 408 -27.54 17.65 -29.21
N GLU A 409 -28.15 18.78 -29.60
CA GLU A 409 -27.45 19.93 -30.21
C GLU A 409 -26.34 20.53 -29.35
N HIS A 410 -26.45 20.42 -28.03
CA HIS A 410 -25.48 20.95 -27.09
C HIS A 410 -24.23 20.05 -26.93
N PHE A 411 -24.19 18.89 -27.60
CA PHE A 411 -23.00 18.03 -27.72
C PHE A 411 -22.23 18.35 -29.00
N ARG A 412 -20.92 18.59 -28.86
CA ARG A 412 -19.98 18.84 -29.95
C ARG A 412 -18.90 17.78 -29.98
N ILE A 413 -18.76 17.11 -31.12
CA ILE A 413 -17.65 16.19 -31.40
C ILE A 413 -16.44 17.02 -31.85
N MET A 414 -15.33 16.91 -31.12
CA MET A 414 -14.08 17.61 -31.40
C MET A 414 -12.98 16.60 -31.67
N ILE A 415 -12.40 16.64 -32.86
CA ILE A 415 -11.26 15.77 -33.20
C ILE A 415 -9.97 16.44 -32.75
N VAL A 416 -9.32 15.83 -31.75
CA VAL A 416 -8.02 16.26 -31.24
C VAL A 416 -6.94 15.76 -32.22
N PRO A 417 -6.14 16.65 -32.81
CA PRO A 417 -5.13 16.26 -33.78
C PRO A 417 -4.11 15.27 -33.22
N ASN A 418 -3.73 14.29 -34.05
CA ASN A 418 -2.77 13.26 -33.66
C ASN A 418 -1.38 13.88 -33.43
N SER A 419 -0.93 13.81 -32.18
CA SER A 419 0.36 14.36 -31.76
C SER A 419 0.81 13.74 -30.44
N LEU A 420 2.11 13.86 -30.15
CA LEU A 420 2.67 13.50 -28.85
C LEU A 420 2.65 14.73 -27.91
N PRO A 421 2.55 14.54 -26.58
CA PRO A 421 2.25 13.28 -25.89
C PRO A 421 0.76 12.91 -26.04
N LYS A 422 0.44 11.61 -26.11
CA LYS A 422 -0.96 11.14 -26.14
C LYS A 422 -1.48 10.98 -24.72
N THR A 423 -2.05 12.05 -24.17
CA THR A 423 -2.47 12.13 -22.77
C THR A 423 -3.80 12.87 -22.65
N LYS A 424 -4.59 12.54 -21.61
CA LYS A 424 -5.80 13.27 -21.22
C LYS A 424 -5.61 14.80 -21.14
N PRO A 425 -4.57 15.33 -20.46
CA PRO A 425 -4.33 16.78 -20.39
C PRO A 425 -4.14 17.45 -21.76
N LYS A 426 -3.56 16.76 -22.77
CA LYS A 426 -3.45 17.31 -24.13
C LYS A 426 -4.84 17.55 -24.73
N ALA A 427 -5.72 16.55 -24.65
CA ALA A 427 -7.09 16.67 -25.13
C ALA A 427 -7.85 17.78 -24.40
N CYS A 428 -7.72 17.85 -23.06
CA CYS A 428 -8.35 18.90 -22.26
C CYS A 428 -7.84 20.31 -22.63
N ASN A 429 -6.54 20.48 -22.89
CA ASN A 429 -5.99 21.76 -23.37
C ASN A 429 -6.57 22.16 -24.74
N TYR A 430 -6.73 21.20 -25.66
CA TYR A 430 -7.41 21.45 -26.93
C TYR A 430 -8.87 21.88 -26.71
N GLY A 431 -9.59 21.19 -25.83
CA GLY A 431 -10.96 21.58 -25.43
C GLY A 431 -11.04 22.98 -24.84
N LEU A 432 -10.10 23.36 -23.97
CA LEU A 432 -10.03 24.68 -23.32
C LEU A 432 -9.91 25.84 -24.31
N LEU A 433 -9.22 25.64 -25.45
CA LEU A 433 -9.12 26.64 -26.52
C LEU A 433 -10.49 26.92 -27.17
N HIS A 434 -11.39 25.94 -27.16
CA HIS A 434 -12.69 25.99 -27.82
C HIS A 434 -13.89 26.08 -26.85
N ALA A 435 -13.62 26.17 -25.54
CA ALA A 435 -14.62 26.29 -24.49
C ALA A 435 -15.32 27.65 -24.53
N LYS A 436 -16.66 27.64 -24.51
CA LYS A 436 -17.52 28.84 -24.55
C LYS A 436 -18.02 29.29 -23.18
N GLY A 437 -18.00 28.40 -22.19
CA GLY A 437 -18.61 28.62 -20.88
C GLY A 437 -17.79 29.52 -19.97
N GLU A 438 -18.48 30.23 -19.09
CA GLU A 438 -17.85 30.98 -17.99
C GLU A 438 -17.17 30.03 -17.00
N TYR A 439 -17.80 28.87 -16.80
CA TYR A 439 -17.30 27.77 -16.00
C TYR A 439 -17.02 26.55 -16.87
N ILE A 440 -16.05 25.74 -16.44
CA ILE A 440 -15.66 24.51 -17.13
C ILE A 440 -15.48 23.37 -16.14
N VAL A 441 -15.92 22.17 -16.52
CA VAL A 441 -15.72 20.94 -15.75
C VAL A 441 -15.20 19.84 -16.67
N VAL A 442 -14.38 18.95 -16.11
CA VAL A 442 -13.93 17.73 -16.80
C VAL A 442 -14.67 16.55 -16.19
N TYR A 443 -15.29 15.73 -17.05
CA TYR A 443 -15.84 14.43 -16.68
C TYR A 443 -15.18 13.33 -17.52
N ASP A 444 -14.78 12.25 -16.87
CA ASP A 444 -14.35 11.03 -17.53
C ASP A 444 -15.56 10.25 -18.06
N ALA A 445 -15.31 9.35 -19.00
CA ALA A 445 -16.38 8.71 -19.76
C ALA A 445 -17.25 7.76 -18.90
N GLU A 446 -16.75 7.26 -17.78
CA GLU A 446 -17.48 6.41 -16.84
C GLU A 446 -18.26 7.17 -15.75
N ASP A 447 -18.10 8.50 -15.70
CA ASP A 447 -18.57 9.29 -14.58
C ASP A 447 -20.09 9.45 -14.55
N ARG A 448 -20.63 9.43 -13.33
CA ARG A 448 -22.04 9.70 -13.04
C ARG A 448 -22.12 10.78 -11.96
N PRO A 449 -22.04 12.07 -12.34
CA PRO A 449 -22.19 13.18 -11.38
C PRO A 449 -23.62 13.23 -10.84
N ASP A 450 -23.79 13.75 -9.62
CA ASP A 450 -25.14 14.11 -9.13
C ASP A 450 -25.82 15.07 -10.12
N THR A 451 -27.13 14.91 -10.29
CA THR A 451 -27.89 15.67 -11.29
C THR A 451 -27.86 17.17 -11.04
N ASP A 452 -27.73 17.61 -9.78
CA ASP A 452 -27.70 19.02 -9.38
C ASP A 452 -26.28 19.62 -9.26
N GLN A 453 -25.24 18.87 -9.64
CA GLN A 453 -23.84 19.25 -9.39
C GLN A 453 -23.43 20.59 -10.01
N LEU A 454 -23.88 20.91 -11.24
CA LEU A 454 -23.57 22.19 -11.88
C LEU A 454 -24.20 23.38 -11.17
N LYS A 455 -25.45 23.25 -10.70
CA LYS A 455 -26.14 24.28 -9.90
C LYS A 455 -25.43 24.51 -8.58
N LYS A 456 -25.07 23.44 -7.86
CA LYS A 456 -24.28 23.50 -6.62
C LYS A 456 -22.95 24.24 -6.84
N SER A 457 -22.21 23.88 -7.89
CA SER A 457 -20.96 24.55 -8.25
C SER A 457 -21.16 26.04 -8.57
N TYR A 458 -22.20 26.40 -9.30
CA TYR A 458 -22.53 27.80 -9.61
C TYR A 458 -22.84 28.62 -8.35
N ILE A 459 -23.74 28.12 -7.48
CA ILE A 459 -24.07 28.76 -6.21
C ILE A 459 -22.80 28.95 -5.36
N ALA A 460 -21.98 27.90 -5.24
CA ALA A 460 -20.74 27.96 -4.46
C ALA A 460 -19.77 29.02 -5.00
N PHE A 461 -19.59 29.12 -6.32
CA PHE A 461 -18.77 30.18 -6.91
C PHE A 461 -19.32 31.58 -6.66
N ASN A 462 -20.63 31.75 -6.56
CA ASN A 462 -21.25 33.05 -6.27
C ASN A 462 -21.14 33.43 -4.78
N LYS A 463 -21.20 32.45 -3.87
CA LYS A 463 -21.07 32.67 -2.42
C LYS A 463 -19.64 32.90 -1.95
N LEU A 464 -18.67 32.27 -2.61
CA LEU A 464 -17.28 32.27 -2.18
C LEU A 464 -16.47 33.45 -2.74
N ASP A 465 -15.33 33.73 -2.10
CA ASP A 465 -14.35 34.72 -2.56
C ASP A 465 -13.91 34.41 -4.01
N LYS A 466 -13.69 35.45 -4.82
CA LYS A 466 -13.19 35.34 -6.20
C LYS A 466 -11.83 34.63 -6.32
N LYS A 467 -11.07 34.53 -5.22
CA LYS A 467 -9.83 33.74 -5.11
C LYS A 467 -10.09 32.23 -5.18
N VAL A 468 -11.31 31.76 -4.90
CA VAL A 468 -11.68 30.36 -5.13
C VAL A 468 -11.85 30.14 -6.63
N ALA A 469 -10.85 29.50 -7.21
CA ALA A 469 -10.74 29.29 -8.65
C ALA A 469 -11.18 27.91 -9.10
N CYS A 470 -11.21 26.94 -8.17
CA CYS A 470 -11.62 25.57 -8.40
C CYS A 470 -12.58 25.10 -7.30
N LEU A 471 -13.64 24.41 -7.69
CA LEU A 471 -14.48 23.62 -6.80
C LEU A 471 -14.31 22.14 -7.15
N GLN A 472 -13.97 21.32 -6.17
CA GLN A 472 -13.83 19.88 -6.32
C GLN A 472 -15.06 19.19 -5.72
N SER A 473 -15.78 18.43 -6.54
CA SER A 473 -16.80 17.50 -6.06
C SER A 473 -16.16 16.25 -5.45
N LYS A 474 -16.84 15.59 -4.53
CA LYS A 474 -16.38 14.34 -3.91
C LYS A 474 -16.49 13.19 -4.92
N LEU A 475 -15.56 12.23 -4.86
CA LEU A 475 -15.61 11.05 -5.73
C LEU A 475 -15.88 9.79 -4.92
N ASN A 476 -16.69 8.88 -5.47
CA ASN A 476 -16.97 7.58 -4.88
C ASN A 476 -17.29 6.56 -5.98
N TYR A 477 -17.58 5.30 -5.63
CA TYR A 477 -17.76 4.23 -6.62
C TYR A 477 -19.16 3.62 -6.60
N TYR A 478 -19.79 3.48 -7.77
CA TYR A 478 -21.10 2.82 -7.86
C TYR A 478 -21.01 1.29 -7.73
N ASN A 479 -19.86 0.68 -8.05
CA ASN A 479 -19.64 -0.77 -7.98
C ASN A 479 -18.91 -1.22 -6.69
N SER A 480 -19.01 -0.45 -5.60
CA SER A 480 -18.31 -0.68 -4.33
C SER A 480 -18.51 -2.10 -3.75
N LYS A 481 -19.67 -2.72 -4.00
CA LYS A 481 -20.03 -4.06 -3.50
C LYS A 481 -19.49 -5.23 -4.33
N HIS A 482 -18.86 -4.97 -5.48
CA HIS A 482 -18.48 -5.99 -6.48
C HIS A 482 -17.53 -7.06 -5.92
N ASN A 483 -16.39 -6.68 -5.34
CA ASN A 483 -15.45 -7.63 -4.72
C ASN A 483 -14.67 -6.99 -3.57
N LEU A 484 -13.73 -7.72 -2.95
CA LEU A 484 -12.95 -7.17 -1.83
C LEU A 484 -12.10 -5.96 -2.24
N LEU A 485 -11.51 -5.98 -3.43
CA LEU A 485 -10.71 -4.89 -3.95
C LEU A 485 -11.53 -3.61 -4.11
N THR A 486 -12.73 -3.70 -4.71
CA THR A 486 -13.61 -2.52 -4.86
C THR A 486 -14.06 -1.95 -3.51
N LYS A 487 -14.27 -2.80 -2.50
CA LYS A 487 -14.63 -2.36 -1.14
C LYS A 487 -13.49 -1.58 -0.48
N LEU A 488 -12.27 -2.10 -0.54
CA LEU A 488 -11.08 -1.44 0.03
C LEU A 488 -10.75 -0.14 -0.72
N PHE A 489 -10.92 -0.15 -2.05
CA PHE A 489 -10.72 1.02 -2.88
C PHE A 489 -11.74 2.13 -2.54
N THR A 490 -13.00 1.74 -2.32
CA THR A 490 -14.06 2.66 -1.87
C THR A 490 -13.75 3.27 -0.50
N ALA A 491 -13.19 2.48 0.43
CA ALA A 491 -12.79 2.96 1.74
C ALA A 491 -11.66 4.01 1.65
N GLU A 492 -10.69 3.82 0.75
CA GLU A 492 -9.64 4.82 0.50
C GLU A 492 -10.18 6.11 -0.10
N TYR A 493 -11.09 6.02 -1.08
CA TYR A 493 -11.74 7.19 -1.67
C TYR A 493 -12.54 7.98 -0.63
N SER A 494 -13.30 7.29 0.22
CA SER A 494 -14.07 7.93 1.28
C SER A 494 -13.15 8.62 2.31
N LEU A 495 -12.02 7.99 2.66
CA LEU A 495 -10.99 8.66 3.45
C LEU A 495 -10.45 9.92 2.75
N TRP A 496 -10.12 9.82 1.47
CA TRP A 496 -9.50 10.92 0.73
C TRP A 496 -10.45 12.12 0.55
N PHE A 497 -11.62 11.90 -0.05
CA PHE A 497 -12.55 12.95 -0.44
C PHE A 497 -13.41 13.46 0.71
N ASP A 498 -13.83 12.60 1.65
CA ASP A 498 -14.71 13.02 2.74
C ASP A 498 -13.95 13.48 3.98
N LEU A 499 -12.65 13.16 4.12
CA LEU A 499 -11.88 13.50 5.32
C LEU A 499 -10.61 14.31 5.05
N ILE A 500 -9.73 13.83 4.17
CA ILE A 500 -8.41 14.44 3.92
C ILE A 500 -8.57 15.78 3.20
N LEU A 501 -9.26 15.82 2.04
CA LEU A 501 -9.39 17.06 1.26
C LEU A 501 -10.09 18.20 2.03
N PRO A 502 -11.21 17.98 2.74
CA PRO A 502 -11.83 19.02 3.57
C PRO A 502 -10.88 19.51 4.68
N GLY A 503 -10.10 18.60 5.28
CA GLY A 503 -9.06 18.97 6.24
C GLY A 503 -7.99 19.89 5.66
N LEU A 504 -7.57 19.66 4.41
CA LEU A 504 -6.59 20.48 3.70
C LEU A 504 -7.15 21.85 3.33
N GLN A 505 -8.42 21.92 2.92
CA GLN A 505 -9.12 23.18 2.69
C GLN A 505 -9.11 24.06 3.95
N LEU A 506 -9.39 23.48 5.13
CA LEU A 506 -9.34 24.16 6.44
C LEU A 506 -7.94 24.63 6.85
N MET A 507 -6.89 24.13 6.18
CA MET A 507 -5.52 24.56 6.39
C MET A 507 -5.08 25.61 5.37
N HIS A 508 -5.96 26.01 4.43
CA HIS A 508 -5.69 26.97 3.36
C HIS A 508 -4.39 26.64 2.60
N THR A 509 -4.20 25.35 2.30
CA THR A 509 -2.98 24.83 1.68
C THR A 509 -3.26 24.23 0.30
N THR A 510 -2.22 23.76 -0.37
CA THR A 510 -2.35 23.03 -1.64
C THR A 510 -3.29 21.83 -1.52
N ILE A 511 -4.22 21.71 -2.46
CA ILE A 511 -5.17 20.60 -2.57
C ILE A 511 -4.78 19.80 -3.82
N PRO A 512 -4.37 18.52 -3.67
CA PRO A 512 -4.21 17.64 -4.82
C PRO A 512 -5.61 17.34 -5.35
N LEU A 513 -5.96 17.93 -6.49
CA LEU A 513 -7.26 17.73 -7.13
C LEU A 513 -7.44 16.25 -7.55
N GLY A 514 -8.69 15.79 -7.51
CA GLY A 514 -9.11 14.52 -8.07
C GLY A 514 -9.09 14.52 -9.60
N GLY A 515 -9.29 13.35 -10.22
CA GLY A 515 -9.18 13.21 -11.68
C GLY A 515 -10.32 13.83 -12.48
N THR A 516 -11.45 14.12 -11.83
CA THR A 516 -12.69 14.54 -12.47
C THR A 516 -13.49 15.45 -11.54
N SER A 517 -14.55 16.06 -12.08
CA SER A 517 -15.52 16.89 -11.33
C SER A 517 -14.83 18.08 -10.64
N ASN A 518 -13.79 18.57 -11.31
CA ASN A 518 -13.14 19.83 -11.01
C ASN A 518 -13.81 20.93 -11.80
N HIS A 519 -14.57 21.77 -11.10
CA HIS A 519 -15.23 22.93 -11.69
C HIS A 519 -14.30 24.13 -11.59
N PHE A 520 -13.96 24.76 -12.71
CA PHE A 520 -13.07 25.92 -12.76
C PHE A 520 -13.79 27.14 -13.31
N ARG A 521 -13.36 28.32 -12.87
CA ARG A 521 -13.57 29.55 -13.65
C ARG A 521 -12.71 29.48 -14.90
N THR A 522 -13.31 29.53 -16.08
CA THR A 522 -12.61 29.36 -17.37
C THR A 522 -11.45 30.37 -17.52
N ASN A 523 -11.65 31.62 -17.09
CA ASN A 523 -10.61 32.66 -17.17
C ASN A 523 -9.39 32.34 -16.30
N THR A 524 -9.58 31.80 -15.09
CA THR A 524 -8.47 31.44 -14.22
C THR A 524 -7.69 30.25 -14.77
N LEU A 525 -8.38 29.26 -15.33
CA LEU A 525 -7.74 28.11 -15.95
C LEU A 525 -6.92 28.51 -17.20
N LYS A 526 -7.45 29.44 -18.02
CA LYS A 526 -6.70 30.05 -19.14
C LYS A 526 -5.49 30.83 -18.65
N TYR A 527 -5.61 31.61 -17.58
CA TYR A 527 -4.49 32.32 -16.95
C TYR A 527 -3.37 31.37 -16.50
N LEU A 528 -3.72 30.19 -15.99
CA LEU A 528 -2.77 29.14 -15.60
C LEU A 528 -2.17 28.37 -16.78
N ASN A 529 -2.57 28.68 -18.01
CA ASN A 529 -2.21 27.95 -19.24
C ASN A 529 -2.68 26.48 -19.23
N GLY A 530 -3.83 26.17 -18.62
CA GLY A 530 -4.42 24.82 -18.64
C GLY A 530 -3.61 23.76 -17.87
N TRP A 531 -3.63 22.53 -18.39
CA TRP A 531 -3.01 21.35 -17.78
C TRP A 531 -1.61 21.08 -18.34
N ASP A 532 -0.73 20.47 -17.54
CA ASP A 532 0.56 19.99 -18.02
C ASP A 532 0.40 18.69 -18.82
N ALA A 533 0.62 18.77 -20.14
CA ALA A 533 0.47 17.66 -21.06
C ALA A 533 1.41 16.46 -20.77
N PHE A 534 2.50 16.67 -20.03
CA PHE A 534 3.52 15.66 -19.73
C PHE A 534 3.37 14.99 -18.37
N ASN A 535 2.49 15.50 -17.51
CA ASN A 535 2.25 14.95 -16.17
C ASN A 535 1.13 13.91 -16.23
N VAL A 536 1.32 12.74 -15.62
CA VAL A 536 0.31 11.67 -15.61
C VAL A 536 -0.74 11.81 -14.49
N THR A 537 -0.58 12.82 -13.63
CA THR A 537 -1.58 13.31 -12.66
C THR A 537 -1.64 14.83 -12.77
N GLU A 538 -2.13 15.29 -13.90
CA GLU A 538 -2.29 16.70 -14.27
C GLU A 538 -3.09 17.51 -13.24
N ASP A 539 -4.06 16.88 -12.58
CA ASP A 539 -4.94 17.54 -11.62
C ASP A 539 -4.19 17.91 -10.33
N CYS A 540 -3.32 17.02 -9.86
CA CYS A 540 -2.44 17.26 -8.70
C CYS A 540 -1.44 18.41 -8.97
N ASP A 541 -0.89 18.47 -10.19
CA ASP A 541 -0.07 19.61 -10.64
C ASP A 541 -0.87 20.92 -10.69
N LEU A 542 -2.05 20.89 -11.33
CA LEU A 542 -2.90 22.06 -11.47
C LEU A 542 -3.34 22.61 -10.10
N GLY A 543 -3.72 21.73 -9.17
CA GLY A 543 -4.04 22.10 -7.78
C GLY A 543 -2.87 22.80 -7.07
N THR A 544 -1.65 22.33 -7.31
CA THR A 544 -0.45 22.97 -6.74
C THR A 544 -0.13 24.30 -7.43
N ARG A 545 -0.33 24.43 -8.75
CA ARG A 545 -0.16 25.70 -9.47
C ARG A 545 -1.17 26.74 -9.03
N LEU A 546 -2.43 26.36 -8.85
CA LEU A 546 -3.48 27.23 -8.28
C LEU A 546 -3.03 27.83 -6.95
N PHE A 547 -2.59 26.98 -6.02
CA PHE A 547 -2.08 27.43 -4.71
C PHE A 547 -0.86 28.35 -4.83
N LYS A 548 0.10 28.03 -5.73
CA LYS A 548 1.32 28.83 -5.92
C LYS A 548 1.06 30.23 -6.50
N GLU A 549 0.01 30.38 -7.29
CA GLU A 549 -0.44 31.67 -7.84
C GLU A 549 -1.42 32.41 -6.89
N GLY A 550 -1.70 31.85 -5.70
CA GLY A 550 -2.50 32.50 -4.65
C GLY A 550 -4.01 32.25 -4.73
N PHE A 551 -4.45 31.32 -5.58
CA PHE A 551 -5.83 30.85 -5.64
C PHE A 551 -6.09 29.73 -4.63
N SER A 552 -7.35 29.55 -4.26
CA SER A 552 -7.81 28.46 -3.39
C SER A 552 -8.74 27.50 -4.13
N THR A 553 -8.87 26.30 -3.57
CA THR A 553 -9.84 25.29 -3.99
C THR A 553 -10.79 25.02 -2.82
N ALA A 554 -12.07 24.81 -3.11
CA ALA A 554 -13.05 24.38 -2.11
C ALA A 554 -13.71 23.04 -2.52
N ILE A 555 -14.07 22.25 -1.52
CA ILE A 555 -14.77 20.97 -1.65
C ILE A 555 -16.27 21.24 -1.48
N ILE A 556 -17.08 20.77 -2.42
CA ILE A 556 -18.53 20.92 -2.39
C ILE A 556 -19.22 19.60 -2.04
N ASP A 557 -20.38 19.66 -1.40
CA ASP A 557 -21.18 18.47 -1.08
C ASP A 557 -21.99 18.00 -2.29
N SER A 558 -21.28 17.53 -3.30
CA SER A 558 -21.80 16.78 -4.44
C SER A 558 -20.86 15.62 -4.74
N THR A 559 -21.41 14.50 -5.17
CA THR A 559 -20.67 13.27 -5.46
C THR A 559 -20.70 12.97 -6.95
N THR A 560 -19.57 12.52 -7.48
CA THR A 560 -19.50 11.85 -8.78
C THR A 560 -19.17 10.38 -8.54
N LEU A 561 -19.98 9.50 -9.10
CA LEU A 561 -19.79 8.05 -9.00
C LEU A 561 -19.00 7.53 -10.20
N GLU A 562 -17.85 6.94 -9.92
CA GLU A 562 -16.94 6.30 -10.89
C GLU A 562 -17.08 4.76 -10.86
N GLU A 563 -16.42 4.09 -11.81
CA GLU A 563 -16.21 2.64 -11.78
C GLU A 563 -14.93 2.25 -11.03
N ALA A 564 -15.04 1.56 -9.89
CA ALA A 564 -13.87 1.00 -9.23
C ALA A 564 -13.27 -0.13 -10.06
N ASN A 565 -11.94 -0.17 -10.16
CA ASN A 565 -11.27 -1.25 -10.85
C ASN A 565 -11.43 -2.58 -10.08
N SER A 566 -12.12 -3.54 -10.69
CA SER A 566 -12.39 -4.84 -10.10
C SER A 566 -11.28 -5.88 -10.35
N LYS A 567 -10.34 -5.62 -11.27
CA LYS A 567 -9.25 -6.55 -11.62
C LYS A 567 -7.91 -6.07 -11.08
N TYR A 568 -7.24 -6.92 -10.31
CA TYR A 568 -5.95 -6.59 -9.68
C TYR A 568 -4.90 -6.03 -10.66
N LYS A 569 -4.70 -6.68 -11.82
CA LYS A 569 -3.69 -6.22 -12.80
C LYS A 569 -3.99 -4.82 -13.34
N SER A 570 -5.26 -4.51 -13.60
CA SER A 570 -5.63 -3.17 -14.09
C SER A 570 -5.57 -2.15 -12.97
N TRP A 571 -5.95 -2.52 -11.74
CA TRP A 571 -5.80 -1.67 -10.56
C TRP A 571 -4.33 -1.35 -10.26
N LEU A 572 -3.43 -2.32 -10.39
CA LEU A 572 -1.99 -2.16 -10.15
C LEU A 572 -1.40 -1.09 -11.08
N ARG A 573 -1.79 -1.11 -12.36
CA ARG A 573 -1.42 -0.13 -13.40
C ARG A 573 -1.98 1.27 -13.11
N GLN A 574 -3.26 1.35 -12.73
CA GLN A 574 -3.89 2.61 -12.36
C GLN A 574 -3.21 3.24 -11.13
N ARG A 575 -2.93 2.44 -10.11
CA ARG A 575 -2.25 2.88 -8.88
C ARG A 575 -0.80 3.29 -9.14
N SER A 576 -0.06 2.55 -9.98
CA SER A 576 1.32 2.91 -10.33
C SER A 576 1.38 4.23 -11.10
N ARG A 577 0.41 4.50 -11.99
CA ARG A 577 0.25 5.79 -12.67
C ARG A 577 0.08 6.93 -11.66
N TRP A 578 -0.80 6.79 -10.67
CA TRP A 578 -1.01 7.84 -9.67
C TRP A 578 0.25 8.12 -8.85
N ILE A 579 0.90 7.09 -8.32
CA ILE A 579 2.14 7.24 -7.54
C ILE A 579 3.23 7.94 -8.39
N LYS A 580 3.38 7.51 -9.65
CA LYS A 580 4.32 8.14 -10.59
C LYS A 580 4.01 9.62 -10.81
N GLY A 581 2.75 9.96 -11.05
CA GLY A 581 2.35 11.34 -11.28
C GLY A 581 2.56 12.24 -10.06
N TYR A 582 2.23 11.77 -8.85
CA TYR A 582 2.52 12.52 -7.63
C TYR A 582 4.01 12.78 -7.45
N LEU A 583 4.87 11.79 -7.77
CA LEU A 583 6.33 11.98 -7.78
C LEU A 583 6.77 12.98 -8.86
N GLN A 584 6.16 12.98 -10.05
CA GLN A 584 6.41 13.99 -11.09
C GLN A 584 6.05 15.40 -10.62
N THR A 585 4.84 15.58 -10.09
CA THR A 585 4.38 16.86 -9.53
C THR A 585 5.30 17.35 -8.42
N TYR A 586 5.72 16.45 -7.52
CA TYR A 586 6.70 16.77 -6.48
C TYR A 586 8.01 17.30 -7.07
N LEU A 587 8.61 16.57 -8.01
CA LEU A 587 9.90 16.94 -8.62
C LEU A 587 9.83 18.26 -9.38
N VAL A 588 8.76 18.50 -10.16
CA VAL A 588 8.54 19.75 -10.90
C VAL A 588 8.46 20.93 -9.94
N HIS A 589 7.68 20.80 -8.87
CA HIS A 589 7.49 21.89 -7.92
C HIS A 589 8.63 22.08 -6.93
N MET A 590 9.50 21.08 -6.77
CA MET A 590 10.73 21.13 -5.97
C MET A 590 11.98 21.46 -6.80
N ARG A 591 11.86 22.05 -7.99
CA ARG A 591 13.02 22.53 -8.76
C ARG A 591 13.77 23.66 -8.04
N ASN A 592 13.03 24.51 -7.31
CA ASN A 592 13.56 25.64 -6.52
C ASN A 592 12.96 25.62 -5.10
N PRO A 593 13.39 24.68 -4.23
CA PRO A 593 12.76 24.47 -2.92
C PRO A 593 12.93 25.70 -2.00
N GLY A 594 14.08 26.38 -2.04
CA GLY A 594 14.32 27.60 -1.26
C GLY A 594 13.36 28.73 -1.60
N GLN A 595 13.03 28.93 -2.88
CA GLN A 595 12.05 29.91 -3.31
C GLN A 595 10.63 29.53 -2.86
N PHE A 596 10.30 28.24 -2.93
CA PHE A 596 8.98 27.77 -2.49
C PHE A 596 8.77 27.96 -0.99
N ILE A 597 9.80 27.64 -0.17
CA ILE A 597 9.79 27.88 1.27
C ILE A 597 9.70 29.38 1.57
N LYS A 598 10.50 30.22 0.90
CA LYS A 598 10.48 31.67 1.11
C LYS A 598 9.11 32.29 0.79
N LYS A 599 8.42 31.81 -0.25
CA LYS A 599 7.13 32.36 -0.69
C LYS A 599 5.93 31.80 0.09
N HIS A 600 5.97 30.54 0.52
CA HIS A 600 4.80 29.85 1.10
C HIS A 600 5.00 29.30 2.52
N GLY A 601 6.18 29.47 3.12
CA GLY A 601 6.46 29.14 4.52
C GLY A 601 6.05 27.72 4.91
N ILE A 602 5.21 27.60 5.93
CA ILE A 602 4.71 26.31 6.45
C ILE A 602 3.95 25.48 5.40
N HIS A 603 3.34 26.12 4.40
CA HIS A 603 2.64 25.39 3.34
C HIS A 603 3.59 24.63 2.41
N ALA A 604 4.83 25.11 2.25
CA ALA A 604 5.85 24.36 1.55
C ALA A 604 6.22 23.07 2.30
N PHE A 605 6.20 23.10 3.64
CA PHE A 605 6.37 21.91 4.48
C PHE A 605 5.15 20.98 4.42
N ILE A 606 3.93 21.50 4.45
CA ILE A 606 2.71 20.70 4.27
C ILE A 606 2.70 20.00 2.89
N PHE A 607 3.17 20.67 1.84
CA PHE A 607 3.37 20.06 0.52
C PHE A 607 4.35 18.86 0.59
N GLN A 608 5.42 18.97 1.39
CA GLN A 608 6.32 17.82 1.64
C GLN A 608 5.55 16.67 2.27
N LEU A 609 4.75 16.90 3.30
CA LEU A 609 4.03 15.84 4.01
C LEU A 609 3.04 15.12 3.11
N ILE A 610 2.24 15.86 2.33
CA ILE A 610 1.13 15.28 1.55
C ILE A 610 1.60 14.62 0.26
N ILE A 611 2.50 15.28 -0.48
CA ILE A 611 2.88 14.86 -1.84
C ILE A 611 4.23 14.15 -1.82
N GLY A 612 5.22 14.66 -1.10
CA GLY A 612 6.56 14.05 -1.06
C GLY A 612 6.64 12.81 -0.16
N LEU A 613 6.40 13.02 1.14
CA LEU A 613 6.69 12.06 2.20
C LEU A 613 5.77 10.84 2.15
N ARG A 614 4.47 11.03 1.91
CA ARG A 614 3.51 9.92 1.75
C ARG A 614 3.89 8.98 0.59
N MET A 615 4.44 9.50 -0.52
CA MET A 615 4.92 8.65 -1.61
C MET A 615 6.16 7.85 -1.20
N THR A 616 7.06 8.46 -0.43
CA THR A 616 8.21 7.77 0.18
C THR A 616 7.77 6.65 1.13
N PHE A 617 6.74 6.87 1.96
CA PHE A 617 6.22 5.85 2.87
C PHE A 617 5.67 4.62 2.17
N ILE A 618 4.99 4.79 1.04
CA ILE A 618 4.49 3.65 0.26
C ILE A 618 5.64 2.74 -0.19
N ILE A 619 6.82 3.32 -0.50
CA ILE A 619 8.02 2.57 -0.91
C ILE A 619 8.73 1.92 0.29
N VAL A 620 8.79 2.62 1.43
CA VAL A 620 9.56 2.20 2.62
C VAL A 620 8.80 1.20 3.49
N ASN A 621 7.46 1.29 3.54
CA ASN A 621 6.62 0.47 4.42
C ASN A 621 6.87 -1.05 4.33
N PRO A 622 7.01 -1.68 3.14
CA PRO A 622 7.31 -3.11 3.06
C PRO A 622 8.58 -3.51 3.79
N ILE A 623 9.62 -2.67 3.73
CA ILE A 623 10.89 -2.94 4.41
C ILE A 623 10.68 -2.94 5.92
N LEU A 624 9.95 -1.95 6.44
CA LEU A 624 9.62 -1.87 7.86
C LEU A 624 8.75 -3.04 8.32
N TRP A 625 7.70 -3.39 7.58
CA TRP A 625 6.84 -4.53 7.90
C TRP A 625 7.60 -5.85 7.87
N VAL A 626 8.47 -6.06 6.87
CA VAL A 626 9.35 -7.23 6.83
C VAL A 626 10.27 -7.24 8.04
N THR A 627 10.88 -6.10 8.40
CA THR A 627 11.72 -6.01 9.60
C THR A 627 10.94 -6.32 10.88
N THR A 628 9.71 -5.79 11.03
CA THR A 628 8.85 -6.06 12.18
C THR A 628 8.44 -7.53 12.27
N ILE A 629 7.99 -8.13 11.15
CA ILE A 629 7.62 -9.55 11.11
C ILE A 629 8.85 -10.40 11.42
N SER A 630 9.99 -10.12 10.79
CA SER A 630 11.25 -10.82 11.03
C SER A 630 11.68 -10.70 12.50
N TYR A 631 11.51 -9.52 13.13
CA TYR A 631 11.81 -9.33 14.55
C TYR A 631 10.98 -10.26 15.45
N PHE A 632 9.68 -10.39 15.22
CA PHE A 632 8.82 -11.25 16.04
C PHE A 632 8.98 -12.74 15.74
N VAL A 633 9.22 -13.09 14.47
CA VAL A 633 9.32 -14.49 14.03
C VAL A 633 10.69 -15.10 14.31
N PHE A 634 11.77 -14.33 14.10
CA PHE A 634 13.15 -14.80 14.19
C PHE A 634 13.92 -14.11 15.32
N ARG A 635 13.22 -13.73 16.40
CA ARG A 635 13.78 -12.92 17.48
C ARG A 635 15.08 -13.47 18.03
N ASP A 636 15.16 -14.78 18.24
CA ASP A 636 16.36 -15.43 18.80
C ASP A 636 17.58 -15.36 17.87
N GLN A 637 17.37 -15.15 16.56
CA GLN A 637 18.43 -15.15 15.54
C GLN A 637 18.86 -13.73 15.15
N ILE A 638 17.90 -12.80 15.05
CA ILE A 638 18.13 -11.45 14.53
C ILE A 638 17.64 -10.33 15.45
N GLY A 639 17.06 -10.67 16.61
CA GLY A 639 16.50 -9.72 17.57
C GLY A 639 17.55 -8.73 18.07
N GLU A 640 18.73 -9.20 18.49
CA GLU A 640 19.82 -8.33 18.93
C GLU A 640 20.26 -7.35 17.83
N VAL A 641 20.33 -7.81 16.58
CA VAL A 641 20.72 -6.97 15.45
C VAL A 641 19.71 -5.85 15.26
N ILE A 642 18.41 -6.18 15.22
CA ILE A 642 17.33 -5.20 15.05
C ILE A 642 17.28 -4.24 16.25
N GLU A 643 17.30 -4.75 17.48
CA GLU A 643 17.29 -3.94 18.70
C GLU A 643 18.47 -2.96 18.72
N SER A 644 19.63 -3.37 18.22
CA SER A 644 20.81 -2.52 18.13
C SER A 644 20.68 -1.33 17.16
N LEU A 645 19.69 -1.35 16.26
CA LEU A 645 19.38 -0.26 15.33
C LEU A 645 18.43 0.78 15.91
N TYR A 646 17.81 0.51 17.07
CA TYR A 646 16.85 1.41 17.73
C TYR A 646 17.41 1.90 19.07
N PRO A 647 18.20 2.99 19.09
CA PRO A 647 18.55 3.69 20.32
C PRO A 647 17.29 4.06 21.11
N ALA A 648 17.37 4.11 22.44
CA ALA A 648 16.19 4.25 23.31
C ALA A 648 15.22 5.38 22.90
N PRO A 649 15.65 6.62 22.56
CA PRO A 649 14.71 7.66 22.12
C PRO A 649 13.97 7.29 20.82
N VAL A 650 14.69 6.71 19.86
CA VAL A 650 14.14 6.28 18.57
C VAL A 650 13.18 5.11 18.77
N TYR A 651 13.56 4.16 19.62
CA TYR A 651 12.73 3.00 19.97
C TYR A 651 11.36 3.43 20.51
N TYR A 652 11.31 4.33 21.50
CA TYR A 652 10.03 4.75 22.09
C TYR A 652 9.14 5.48 21.08
N VAL A 653 9.71 6.35 20.24
CA VAL A 653 8.96 7.02 19.17
C VAL A 653 8.50 6.02 18.11
N ALA A 654 9.33 5.04 17.75
CA ALA A 654 8.98 3.99 16.79
C ALA A 654 7.84 3.13 17.31
N VAL A 655 7.89 2.67 18.56
CA VAL A 655 6.81 1.87 19.19
C VAL A 655 5.53 2.69 19.30
N PHE A 656 5.62 3.95 19.74
CA PHE A 656 4.45 4.84 19.81
C PHE A 656 3.80 5.00 18.43
N THR A 657 4.61 5.29 17.41
CA THR A 657 4.13 5.50 16.04
C THR A 657 3.59 4.21 15.44
N PHE A 658 4.22 3.07 15.71
CA PHE A 658 3.77 1.76 15.26
C PHE A 658 2.41 1.40 15.87
N VAL A 659 2.24 1.55 17.19
CA VAL A 659 0.98 1.21 17.86
C VAL A 659 -0.08 2.25 17.53
N ILE A 660 0.11 3.50 17.97
CA ILE A 660 -0.89 4.56 17.86
C ILE A 660 -1.13 4.96 16.41
N GLY A 661 -0.09 5.04 15.59
CA GLY A 661 -0.23 5.44 14.19
C GLY A 661 -1.10 4.48 13.39
N ASN A 662 -0.88 3.18 13.49
CA ASN A 662 -1.72 2.20 12.80
C ASN A 662 -3.19 2.29 13.26
N PHE A 663 -3.45 2.45 14.56
CA PHE A 663 -4.82 2.67 15.06
C PHE A 663 -5.45 3.94 14.48
N VAL A 664 -4.77 5.08 14.53
CA VAL A 664 -5.27 6.35 13.97
C VAL A 664 -5.59 6.19 12.48
N TYR A 665 -4.72 5.52 11.72
CA TYR A 665 -4.97 5.25 10.31
C TYR A 665 -6.21 4.37 10.09
N PHE A 666 -6.41 3.29 10.85
CA PHE A 666 -7.65 2.51 10.79
C PHE A 666 -8.88 3.36 11.07
N TYR A 667 -8.86 4.16 12.15
CA TYR A 667 -9.98 5.03 12.50
C TYR A 667 -10.27 6.06 11.41
N ASN A 668 -9.25 6.62 10.76
CA ASN A 668 -9.46 7.54 9.64
C ASN A 668 -10.27 6.91 8.50
N TYR A 669 -9.97 5.65 8.12
CA TYR A 669 -10.77 4.91 7.14
C TYR A 669 -12.22 4.69 7.62
N MET A 670 -12.40 4.30 8.88
CA MET A 670 -13.74 4.08 9.46
C MET A 670 -14.56 5.36 9.50
N ILE A 671 -13.94 6.48 9.89
CA ILE A 671 -14.58 7.81 9.96
C ILE A 671 -14.96 8.29 8.56
N GLY A 672 -14.08 8.16 7.56
CA GLY A 672 -14.39 8.50 6.18
C GLY A 672 -15.62 7.73 5.66
N LEU A 673 -15.67 6.42 5.90
CA LEU A 673 -16.84 5.58 5.55
C LEU A 673 -18.11 5.97 6.33
N ALA A 674 -17.97 6.23 7.63
CA ALA A 674 -19.08 6.62 8.51
C ALA A 674 -19.69 7.95 8.08
N LYS A 675 -18.86 8.94 7.75
CA LYS A 675 -19.29 10.26 7.25
C LYS A 675 -20.11 10.15 5.97
N LYS A 676 -19.81 9.17 5.12
CA LYS A 676 -20.59 8.86 3.91
C LYS A 676 -21.79 7.92 4.13
N GLY A 677 -22.03 7.48 5.36
CA GLY A 677 -23.09 6.51 5.69
C GLY A 677 -22.83 5.07 5.20
N GLN A 678 -21.59 4.74 4.82
CA GLN A 678 -21.21 3.43 4.27
C GLN A 678 -20.85 2.41 5.37
N TRP A 679 -21.69 2.27 6.39
CA TRP A 679 -21.46 1.45 7.59
C TRP A 679 -21.10 -0.01 7.29
N GLY A 680 -21.71 -0.60 6.24
CA GLY A 680 -21.45 -1.98 5.84
C GLY A 680 -20.01 -2.24 5.36
N LEU A 681 -19.26 -1.20 4.99
CA LEU A 681 -17.88 -1.31 4.53
C LEU A 681 -16.85 -1.25 5.68
N ILE A 682 -17.22 -0.72 6.85
CA ILE A 682 -16.32 -0.49 7.99
C ILE A 682 -15.60 -1.78 8.42
N LYS A 683 -16.29 -2.92 8.41
CA LYS A 683 -15.68 -4.22 8.76
C LYS A 683 -14.54 -4.66 7.83
N TYR A 684 -14.47 -4.13 6.61
CA TYR A 684 -13.38 -4.44 5.69
C TYR A 684 -12.14 -3.56 5.93
N VAL A 685 -12.24 -2.52 6.77
CA VAL A 685 -11.10 -1.65 7.12
C VAL A 685 -9.97 -2.44 7.78
N PHE A 686 -10.26 -3.52 8.50
CA PHE A 686 -9.24 -4.42 9.06
C PHE A 686 -8.36 -5.10 7.99
N LEU A 687 -8.75 -5.09 6.72
CA LEU A 687 -8.00 -5.64 5.59
C LEU A 687 -7.23 -4.57 4.79
N VAL A 688 -7.30 -3.31 5.22
CA VAL A 688 -6.53 -2.21 4.63
C VAL A 688 -5.00 -2.43 4.65
N PRO A 689 -4.37 -3.12 5.62
CA PRO A 689 -2.92 -3.36 5.56
C PRO A 689 -2.52 -4.21 4.36
N ILE A 690 -3.38 -5.14 3.93
CA ILE A 690 -3.20 -5.91 2.68
C ILE A 690 -3.24 -4.95 1.49
N TYR A 691 -4.18 -4.01 1.49
CA TYR A 691 -4.29 -2.98 0.47
C TYR A 691 -3.04 -2.07 0.41
N TRP A 692 -2.48 -1.69 1.56
CA TRP A 692 -1.23 -0.93 1.61
C TRP A 692 -0.06 -1.71 1.03
N ALA A 693 0.06 -3.01 1.32
CA ALA A 693 1.08 -3.87 0.71
C ALA A 693 0.93 -3.94 -0.82
N MET A 694 -0.32 -4.01 -1.31
CA MET A 694 -0.60 -3.95 -2.76
C MET A 694 -0.19 -2.60 -3.36
N ALA A 695 -0.46 -1.48 -2.67
CA ALA A 695 -0.06 -0.15 -3.10
C ALA A 695 1.48 0.00 -3.12
N SER A 696 2.17 -0.61 -2.16
CA SER A 696 3.62 -0.69 -2.15
C SER A 696 4.18 -1.46 -3.36
N ALA A 697 3.56 -2.56 -3.77
CA ALA A 697 3.94 -3.26 -5.00
C ALA A 697 3.77 -2.36 -6.25
N SER A 698 2.68 -1.58 -6.33
CA SER A 698 2.51 -0.57 -7.39
C SER A 698 3.59 0.51 -7.37
N SER A 699 4.12 0.89 -6.20
CA SER A 699 5.15 1.94 -6.07
C SER A 699 6.49 1.53 -6.69
N VAL A 700 6.86 0.25 -6.62
CA VAL A 700 8.07 -0.28 -7.27
C VAL A 700 7.97 -0.11 -8.79
N MET A 701 6.82 -0.47 -9.34
CA MET A 701 6.52 -0.27 -10.77
C MET A 701 6.52 1.21 -11.15
N ALA A 702 5.91 2.07 -10.33
CA ALA A 702 5.88 3.51 -10.54
C ALA A 702 7.30 4.12 -10.57
N PHE A 703 8.14 3.74 -9.61
CA PHE A 703 9.52 4.22 -9.51
C PHE A 703 10.35 3.79 -10.72
N TYR A 704 10.25 2.52 -11.14
CA TYR A 704 10.90 2.05 -12.37
C TYR A 704 10.46 2.85 -13.60
N GLN A 705 9.15 3.08 -13.75
CA GLN A 705 8.60 3.83 -14.87
C GLN A 705 8.99 5.31 -14.87
N LEU A 706 9.16 5.92 -13.69
CA LEU A 706 9.58 7.32 -13.57
C LEU A 706 10.92 7.58 -14.26
N PHE A 707 11.84 6.61 -14.25
CA PHE A 707 13.14 6.72 -14.93
C PHE A 707 13.10 6.29 -16.40
N ILE A 708 12.38 5.20 -16.74
CA ILE A 708 12.45 4.60 -18.08
C ILE A 708 11.39 5.17 -19.04
N LYS A 709 10.17 5.44 -18.54
CA LYS A 709 9.01 5.88 -19.33
C LYS A 709 8.20 6.96 -18.59
N PRO A 710 8.80 8.13 -18.29
CA PRO A 710 8.17 9.16 -17.45
C PRO A 710 6.82 9.62 -17.98
N HIS A 711 6.69 9.86 -19.29
CA HIS A 711 5.46 10.38 -19.90
C HIS A 711 4.49 9.29 -20.37
N HIS A 712 4.75 8.02 -20.07
CA HIS A 712 3.87 6.95 -20.52
C HIS A 712 2.60 6.89 -19.66
N TRP A 713 1.45 7.03 -20.31
CA TRP A 713 0.15 6.92 -19.68
C TRP A 713 -0.37 5.48 -19.72
N GLU A 714 -0.48 4.82 -18.56
CA GLU A 714 -1.12 3.51 -18.47
C GLU A 714 -2.63 3.67 -18.39
N LYS A 715 -3.32 3.37 -19.51
CA LYS A 715 -4.77 3.48 -19.57
C LYS A 715 -5.45 2.39 -18.73
N THR A 716 -6.48 2.79 -17.99
CA THR A 716 -7.33 1.88 -17.23
C THR A 716 -8.34 1.18 -18.15
N GLU A 717 -8.67 -0.07 -17.86
CA GLU A 717 -9.77 -0.77 -18.52
C GLU A 717 -11.10 -0.44 -17.84
N HIS A 718 -12.01 0.21 -18.57
CA HIS A 718 -13.37 0.56 -18.10
C HIS A 718 -14.43 -0.37 -18.73
N GLY A 719 -15.62 -0.41 -18.13
CA GLY A 719 -16.72 -1.29 -18.54
C GLY A 719 -16.58 -2.73 -18.04
N LEU A 720 -15.87 -2.94 -16.93
CA LEU A 720 -15.72 -4.27 -16.32
C LEU A 720 -17.03 -4.75 -15.68
N HIS A 721 -17.86 -3.83 -15.19
CA HIS A 721 -19.20 -4.12 -14.68
C HIS A 721 -20.17 -4.64 -15.75
N LEU A 722 -19.92 -4.36 -17.04
CA LEU A 722 -20.73 -4.83 -18.17
C LEU A 722 -20.41 -6.30 -18.54
N GLN A 723 -19.32 -6.87 -18.04
CA GLN A 723 -19.02 -8.29 -18.24
C GLN A 723 -19.90 -9.12 -17.30
N LYS A 724 -20.84 -9.91 -17.85
CA LYS A 724 -21.59 -10.93 -17.09
C LYS A 724 -20.58 -11.79 -16.33
N GLN A 725 -20.62 -11.73 -15.01
CA GLN A 725 -19.81 -12.62 -14.19
C GLN A 725 -20.22 -14.06 -14.50
N ARG A 726 -19.26 -14.88 -14.91
CA ARG A 726 -19.36 -16.30 -14.59
C ARG A 726 -19.37 -16.37 -13.06
N PRO A 727 -20.33 -17.07 -12.43
CA PRO A 727 -20.24 -17.32 -11.00
C PRO A 727 -18.85 -17.92 -10.77
N VAL A 728 -18.03 -17.23 -9.97
CA VAL A 728 -16.79 -17.82 -9.48
C VAL A 728 -17.25 -19.03 -8.70
N SER A 729 -17.04 -20.20 -9.29
CA SER A 729 -17.23 -21.47 -8.65
C SER A 729 -16.56 -21.38 -7.28
N LYS A 730 -17.26 -21.78 -6.22
CA LYS A 730 -16.66 -21.99 -4.89
C LYS A 730 -15.36 -22.81 -5.00
N SER A 731 -15.21 -23.61 -6.07
CA SER A 731 -13.99 -24.34 -6.39
C SER A 731 -12.75 -23.46 -6.52
N THR A 732 -12.76 -22.22 -7.05
CA THR A 732 -11.46 -21.51 -7.29
C THR A 732 -10.80 -21.03 -6.00
N VAL A 733 -11.58 -20.72 -4.96
CA VAL A 733 -11.05 -20.42 -3.62
C VAL A 733 -10.65 -21.73 -2.94
N ILE A 734 -11.45 -22.80 -3.12
CA ILE A 734 -11.11 -24.15 -2.65
C ILE A 734 -9.87 -24.71 -3.36
N ASP A 735 -9.59 -24.38 -4.62
CA ASP A 735 -8.44 -24.86 -5.39
C ASP A 735 -7.16 -24.12 -4.97
N VAL A 736 -7.28 -22.84 -4.60
CA VAL A 736 -6.20 -22.09 -3.93
C VAL A 736 -5.98 -22.62 -2.51
N ILE A 737 -7.04 -22.95 -1.77
CA ILE A 737 -6.95 -23.55 -0.43
C ILE A 737 -6.36 -24.97 -0.50
N ILE A 738 -6.76 -25.79 -1.46
CA ILE A 738 -6.20 -27.12 -1.74
C ILE A 738 -4.75 -26.94 -2.15
N SER A 739 -4.36 -25.95 -2.96
CA SER A 739 -2.94 -25.72 -3.27
C SER A 739 -2.08 -25.33 -2.04
N ILE A 740 -2.70 -24.76 -1.01
CA ILE A 740 -2.09 -24.44 0.29
C ILE A 740 -2.05 -25.69 1.19
N GLU A 741 -3.12 -26.50 1.22
CA GLU A 741 -3.18 -27.78 1.95
C GLU A 741 -2.30 -28.87 1.31
N THR A 742 -2.12 -28.87 -0.02
CA THR A 742 -1.31 -29.85 -0.78
C THR A 742 0.15 -29.44 -0.94
N GLY A 743 0.62 -28.42 -0.19
CA GLY A 743 2.05 -28.19 0.00
C GLY A 743 2.80 -27.46 -1.12
N ILE A 744 2.17 -26.54 -1.87
CA ILE A 744 2.88 -25.79 -2.92
C ILE A 744 3.64 -24.56 -2.37
N ILE A 745 3.21 -23.96 -1.26
CA ILE A 745 3.93 -22.81 -0.65
C ILE A 745 5.18 -23.21 0.18
N PRO A 746 5.21 -24.34 0.93
CA PRO A 746 6.41 -24.76 1.66
C PRO A 746 7.62 -25.11 0.77
N ASN A 747 7.43 -25.33 -0.53
CA ASN A 747 8.51 -25.71 -1.45
C ASN A 747 9.25 -24.52 -2.08
N ILE A 748 8.76 -23.29 -1.95
CA ILE A 748 9.41 -22.08 -2.52
C ILE A 748 10.26 -21.36 -1.46
N ILE A 749 9.93 -21.53 -0.17
CA ILE A 749 10.70 -21.00 0.95
C ILE A 749 10.68 -22.08 2.04
N LYS A 750 11.84 -22.66 2.38
CA LYS A 750 12.01 -23.54 3.54
C LYS A 750 11.76 -22.74 4.81
N LEU A 751 10.49 -22.55 5.19
CA LEU A 751 10.10 -21.99 6.47
C LEU A 751 10.19 -23.10 7.54
N PRO A 752 10.71 -22.81 8.75
CA PRO A 752 10.68 -23.76 9.85
C PRO A 752 9.24 -24.21 10.17
N GLY A 753 9.05 -25.47 10.54
CA GLY A 753 7.74 -26.13 10.62
C GLY A 753 6.72 -25.42 11.52
N GLU A 754 7.18 -24.78 12.60
CA GLU A 754 6.32 -24.03 13.52
C GLU A 754 5.69 -22.78 12.87
N LEU A 755 6.41 -22.09 11.98
CA LEU A 755 5.91 -20.87 11.32
C LEU A 755 4.91 -21.19 10.21
N SER A 756 5.15 -22.26 9.46
CA SER A 756 4.17 -22.78 8.48
C SER A 756 2.86 -23.15 9.17
N HIS A 757 2.96 -23.79 10.35
CA HIS A 757 1.79 -24.13 11.16
C HIS A 757 1.08 -22.90 11.74
N PHE A 758 1.83 -21.88 12.18
CA PHE A 758 1.24 -20.63 12.68
C PHE A 758 0.51 -19.84 11.58
N ILE A 759 1.11 -19.72 10.39
CA ILE A 759 0.52 -18.98 9.26
C ILE A 759 -0.74 -19.70 8.75
N SER A 760 -0.68 -21.02 8.56
CA SER A 760 -1.84 -21.82 8.15
C SER A 760 -2.98 -21.74 9.19
N ARG A 761 -2.67 -21.84 10.48
CA ARG A 761 -3.65 -21.64 11.57
C ARG A 761 -4.30 -20.26 11.54
N THR A 762 -3.52 -19.20 11.36
CA THR A 762 -4.03 -17.82 11.31
C THR A 762 -4.91 -17.58 10.08
N LEU A 763 -4.52 -18.13 8.92
CA LEU A 763 -5.32 -18.10 7.69
C LEU A 763 -6.65 -18.87 7.86
N LEU A 764 -6.62 -20.06 8.47
CA LEU A 764 -7.82 -20.84 8.78
C LEU A 764 -8.75 -20.10 9.75
N GLU A 765 -8.21 -19.47 10.80
CA GLU A 765 -8.99 -18.62 11.71
C GLU A 765 -9.67 -17.45 10.99
N PHE A 766 -8.95 -16.83 10.05
CA PHE A 766 -9.48 -15.74 9.24
C PHE A 766 -10.58 -16.20 8.27
N ILE A 767 -10.40 -17.37 7.62
CA ILE A 767 -11.40 -17.95 6.71
C ILE A 767 -12.67 -18.34 7.48
N ASP A 768 -12.53 -18.98 8.64
CA ASP A 768 -13.67 -19.42 9.46
C ASP A 768 -14.53 -18.24 9.93
N LEU A 769 -13.93 -17.08 10.17
CA LEU A 769 -14.66 -15.88 10.58
C LEU A 769 -15.75 -15.49 9.56
N PHE A 770 -15.53 -15.79 8.28
CA PHE A 770 -16.49 -15.50 7.21
C PHE A 770 -17.28 -16.73 6.75
N SER A 771 -16.92 -17.93 7.20
CA SER A 771 -17.64 -19.17 6.87
C SER A 771 -18.96 -19.30 7.62
N PRO A 772 -19.96 -20.02 7.08
CA PRO A 772 -21.20 -20.32 7.82
C PRO A 772 -20.87 -20.99 9.16
N LEU A 773 -21.65 -20.67 10.19
CA LEU A 773 -21.46 -21.20 11.54
C LEU A 773 -22.79 -21.75 12.04
N GLU A 774 -22.80 -23.01 12.44
CA GLU A 774 -23.98 -23.67 13.01
C GLU A 774 -24.14 -23.27 14.47
N LEU A 775 -25.34 -22.81 14.84
CA LEU A 775 -25.69 -22.36 16.20
C LEU A 775 -26.98 -23.05 16.64
N LYS A 776 -27.05 -23.43 17.91
CA LYS A 776 -28.31 -23.88 18.54
C LYS A 776 -29.07 -22.68 19.07
N LEU A 777 -30.22 -22.36 18.44
CA LEU A 777 -31.02 -21.15 18.71
C LEU A 777 -32.52 -21.42 18.88
N ASP A 778 -32.98 -22.65 18.65
CA ASP A 778 -34.40 -23.02 18.67
C ASP A 778 -34.82 -23.49 20.07
N ALA A 779 -34.79 -22.58 21.06
CA ALA A 779 -35.18 -22.93 22.43
C ALA A 779 -36.72 -22.94 22.52
N GLU A 780 -37.28 -23.86 23.31
CA GLU A 780 -38.72 -23.90 23.59
C GLU A 780 -39.18 -22.59 24.27
N SER A 781 -40.48 -22.26 24.16
CA SER A 781 -41.04 -21.08 24.84
C SER A 781 -40.74 -21.14 26.34
N GLU A 782 -40.30 -20.02 26.94
CA GLU A 782 -39.81 -19.89 28.33
C GLU A 782 -38.39 -20.41 28.61
N LYS A 783 -37.69 -21.00 27.64
CA LYS A 783 -36.28 -21.44 27.76
C LYS A 783 -35.31 -20.42 27.15
N LEU A 784 -34.04 -20.50 27.56
CA LEU A 784 -32.98 -19.54 27.22
C LEU A 784 -32.02 -20.10 26.17
N ASN A 785 -31.58 -19.25 25.25
CA ASN A 785 -30.42 -19.43 24.41
C ASN A 785 -29.20 -18.83 25.09
N ILE A 786 -28.31 -19.68 25.58
CA ILE A 786 -27.15 -19.32 26.41
C ILE A 786 -25.89 -19.40 25.56
N ILE A 787 -25.06 -18.36 25.61
CA ILE A 787 -23.67 -18.43 25.12
C ILE A 787 -22.68 -18.26 26.25
N ILE A 788 -21.75 -19.22 26.36
CA ILE A 788 -20.71 -19.26 27.37
C ILE A 788 -19.38 -18.93 26.70
N PHE A 789 -18.68 -17.92 27.19
CA PHE A 789 -17.29 -17.66 26.84
C PHE A 789 -16.39 -18.25 27.92
N ASN A 790 -15.71 -19.34 27.60
CA ASN A 790 -14.77 -19.99 28.50
C ASN A 790 -13.43 -20.20 27.79
N TRP A 791 -12.31 -20.17 28.51
CA TRP A 791 -11.01 -20.25 27.85
C TRP A 791 -10.79 -21.62 27.18
N ARG A 792 -11.30 -22.69 27.79
CA ARG A 792 -11.16 -24.10 27.35
C ARG A 792 -12.50 -24.84 27.44
N ASP A 793 -12.59 -25.98 26.77
CA ASP A 793 -13.63 -26.99 26.98
C ASP A 793 -13.04 -28.27 27.59
N MET A 794 -13.89 -29.27 27.85
CA MET A 794 -13.51 -30.54 28.46
C MET A 794 -12.54 -31.40 27.64
N LYS A 795 -12.48 -31.24 26.31
CA LYS A 795 -11.54 -32.00 25.46
C LYS A 795 -10.18 -31.31 25.28
N HIS A 796 -10.00 -30.09 25.75
CA HIS A 796 -8.73 -29.39 25.64
C HIS A 796 -7.64 -30.10 26.46
N VAL A 797 -6.41 -30.20 25.94
CA VAL A 797 -5.25 -30.84 26.63
C VAL A 797 -4.94 -30.31 28.04
N TRP A 798 -5.48 -29.16 28.41
CA TRP A 798 -5.26 -28.49 29.68
C TRP A 798 -6.54 -28.30 30.49
N ALA A 799 -7.64 -28.97 30.13
CA ALA A 799 -8.89 -28.93 30.86
C ALA A 799 -8.69 -29.32 32.35
N GLY A 800 -9.48 -28.71 33.23
CA GLY A 800 -9.46 -28.97 34.66
C GLY A 800 -10.84 -28.81 35.30
N GLY A 801 -10.84 -28.56 36.62
CA GLY A 801 -12.09 -28.49 37.40
C GLY A 801 -13.02 -27.34 37.01
N ALA A 802 -12.47 -26.21 36.52
CA ALA A 802 -13.26 -25.08 36.04
C ALA A 802 -14.06 -25.45 34.77
N GLU A 803 -13.39 -26.10 33.81
CA GLU A 803 -14.04 -26.60 32.59
C GLU A 803 -15.09 -27.67 32.91
N ARG A 804 -14.80 -28.57 33.86
CA ARG A 804 -15.78 -29.57 34.32
C ARG A 804 -17.02 -28.92 34.94
N TYR A 805 -16.82 -27.91 35.78
CA TYR A 805 -17.93 -27.17 36.40
C TYR A 805 -18.84 -26.53 35.34
N VAL A 806 -18.28 -25.82 34.37
CA VAL A 806 -19.07 -25.17 33.32
C VAL A 806 -19.79 -26.21 32.46
N HIS A 807 -19.12 -27.31 32.13
CA HIS A 807 -19.68 -28.39 31.31
C HIS A 807 -20.85 -29.11 31.98
N GLU A 808 -20.72 -29.50 33.25
CA GLU A 808 -21.79 -30.22 33.96
C GLU A 808 -23.01 -29.33 34.21
N LEU A 809 -22.82 -28.04 34.50
CA LEU A 809 -23.94 -27.09 34.57
C LEU A 809 -24.64 -26.93 33.22
N ALA A 810 -23.86 -26.76 32.15
CA ALA A 810 -24.39 -26.64 30.79
C ALA A 810 -25.18 -27.89 30.38
N LYS A 811 -24.70 -29.08 30.76
CA LYS A 811 -25.36 -30.36 30.51
C LYS A 811 -26.71 -30.45 31.22
N GLU A 812 -26.79 -30.03 32.47
CA GLU A 812 -28.08 -29.98 33.20
C GLU A 812 -29.04 -28.94 32.60
N TRP A 813 -28.54 -27.76 32.17
CA TRP A 813 -29.38 -26.79 31.47
C TRP A 813 -29.91 -27.31 30.13
N VAL A 814 -29.10 -28.05 29.38
CA VAL A 814 -29.56 -28.71 28.14
C VAL A 814 -30.66 -29.73 28.45
N LYS A 815 -30.51 -30.55 29.51
CA LYS A 815 -31.58 -31.46 29.97
C LYS A 815 -32.85 -30.71 30.38
N ASN A 816 -32.73 -29.51 30.93
CA ASN A 816 -33.85 -28.64 31.28
C ASN A 816 -34.45 -27.89 30.07
N GLY A 817 -33.99 -28.15 28.85
CA GLY A 817 -34.54 -27.59 27.60
C GLY A 817 -33.88 -26.29 27.12
N HIS A 818 -32.79 -25.85 27.74
CA HIS A 818 -32.03 -24.67 27.28
C HIS A 818 -31.11 -25.02 26.11
N ASN A 819 -30.87 -24.05 25.22
CA ASN A 819 -29.86 -24.19 24.19
C ASN A 819 -28.54 -23.58 24.67
N VAL A 820 -27.49 -24.39 24.77
CA VAL A 820 -26.19 -23.93 25.26
C VAL A 820 -25.13 -24.01 24.15
N ASN A 821 -24.48 -22.87 23.92
CA ASN A 821 -23.35 -22.75 23.00
C ASN A 821 -22.11 -22.34 23.81
N LEU A 822 -21.00 -23.07 23.68
CA LEU A 822 -19.74 -22.81 24.37
C LEU A 822 -18.70 -22.31 23.36
N PHE A 823 -18.17 -21.10 23.54
CA PHE A 823 -17.09 -20.54 22.73
C PHE A 823 -15.77 -20.58 23.51
N CYS A 824 -14.75 -21.26 22.98
CA CYS A 824 -13.47 -21.46 23.66
C CYS A 824 -12.26 -21.57 22.71
N GLY A 825 -11.06 -21.65 23.29
CA GLY A 825 -9.80 -21.81 22.56
C GLY A 825 -9.66 -23.18 21.88
N TRP A 826 -8.87 -23.22 20.80
CA TRP A 826 -8.53 -24.42 20.05
C TRP A 826 -7.05 -24.79 20.24
N ASP A 827 -6.81 -26.00 20.73
CA ASP A 827 -5.45 -26.52 20.98
C ASP A 827 -4.79 -27.15 19.74
N GLY A 828 -5.56 -27.39 18.68
CA GLY A 828 -5.09 -28.00 17.44
C GLY A 828 -5.26 -29.51 17.36
N ASN A 829 -5.66 -30.17 18.44
CA ASN A 829 -5.81 -31.64 18.51
C ASN A 829 -7.28 -32.08 18.48
N THR A 830 -8.19 -31.13 18.62
CA THR A 830 -9.65 -31.34 18.68
C THR A 830 -10.34 -30.85 17.41
N VAL A 831 -11.54 -31.34 17.13
CA VAL A 831 -12.37 -30.78 16.04
C VAL A 831 -12.78 -29.35 16.39
N ARG A 832 -12.87 -28.46 15.40
CA ARG A 832 -13.12 -27.02 15.63
C ARG A 832 -14.55 -26.72 16.06
N GLN A 833 -15.50 -27.61 15.74
CA GLN A 833 -16.86 -27.52 16.22
C GLN A 833 -17.44 -28.93 16.35
N GLU A 834 -18.14 -29.19 17.45
CA GLU A 834 -18.87 -30.43 17.66
C GLU A 834 -19.91 -30.25 18.76
N GLU A 835 -20.85 -31.19 18.81
CA GLU A 835 -21.81 -31.29 19.91
C GLU A 835 -21.32 -32.30 20.96
N ILE A 836 -21.29 -31.91 22.22
CA ILE A 836 -20.89 -32.76 23.35
C ILE A 836 -21.97 -32.66 24.44
N ASP A 837 -22.57 -33.79 24.81
CA ASP A 837 -23.66 -33.83 25.80
C ASP A 837 -24.81 -32.83 25.50
N GLY A 838 -25.08 -32.60 24.21
CA GLY A 838 -26.08 -31.64 23.76
C GLY A 838 -25.63 -30.17 23.69
N ILE A 839 -24.41 -29.85 24.14
CA ILE A 839 -23.81 -28.52 24.11
C ILE A 839 -23.09 -28.31 22.77
N ASN A 840 -23.35 -27.20 22.08
CA ASN A 840 -22.62 -26.85 20.85
C ASN A 840 -21.28 -26.18 21.21
N VAL A 841 -20.17 -26.89 21.05
CA VAL A 841 -18.82 -26.40 21.40
C VAL A 841 -18.13 -25.83 20.16
N ILE A 842 -17.76 -24.56 20.22
CA ILE A 842 -17.17 -23.77 19.15
C ILE A 842 -15.74 -23.38 19.55
N ARG A 843 -14.73 -24.07 19.00
CA ARG A 843 -13.32 -23.86 19.31
C ARG A 843 -12.65 -22.94 18.29
N ARG A 844 -12.17 -21.77 18.69
CA ARG A 844 -11.51 -20.78 17.83
C ARG A 844 -10.36 -20.10 18.56
N GLY A 845 -9.30 -19.73 17.84
CA GLY A 845 -8.17 -19.02 18.42
C GLY A 845 -7.28 -19.88 19.29
N GLY A 846 -6.03 -19.45 19.47
CA GLY A 846 -5.10 -19.99 20.46
C GLY A 846 -4.90 -19.05 21.64
N PHE A 847 -3.77 -19.20 22.34
CA PHE A 847 -3.45 -18.45 23.56
C PHE A 847 -3.56 -16.92 23.42
N PHE A 848 -3.12 -16.38 22.26
CA PHE A 848 -3.13 -14.93 22.01
C PHE A 848 -4.32 -14.45 21.17
N THR A 849 -4.92 -15.30 20.33
CA THR A 849 -5.93 -14.88 19.34
C THR A 849 -7.37 -15.07 19.82
N LEU A 850 -7.60 -15.88 20.87
CA LEU A 850 -8.94 -16.18 21.37
C LEU A 850 -9.74 -14.93 21.79
N TYR A 851 -9.17 -14.01 22.56
CA TYR A 851 -9.90 -12.82 23.03
C TYR A 851 -10.31 -11.86 21.88
N PRO A 852 -9.41 -11.47 20.95
CA PRO A 852 -9.82 -10.73 19.75
C PRO A 852 -10.87 -11.47 18.92
N LEU A 853 -10.75 -12.80 18.78
CA LEU A 853 -11.71 -13.59 18.03
C LEU A 853 -13.07 -13.67 18.73
N ALA A 854 -13.13 -13.75 20.06
CA ALA A 854 -14.39 -13.70 20.80
C ALA A 854 -15.18 -12.42 20.49
N LEU A 855 -14.50 -11.26 20.49
CA LEU A 855 -15.07 -9.98 20.07
C LEU A 855 -15.57 -10.04 18.62
N LEU A 856 -14.74 -10.51 17.68
CA LEU A 856 -15.09 -10.54 16.26
C LEU A 856 -16.25 -11.51 15.97
N TYR A 857 -16.25 -12.70 16.56
CA TYR A 857 -17.34 -13.67 16.46
C TYR A 857 -18.62 -13.13 17.10
N TYR A 858 -18.51 -12.42 18.23
CA TYR A 858 -19.69 -11.78 18.80
C TYR A 858 -20.29 -10.77 17.82
N VAL A 859 -19.50 -9.83 17.32
CA VAL A 859 -19.96 -8.76 16.41
C VAL A 859 -20.49 -9.31 15.10
N LEU A 860 -19.84 -10.33 14.52
CA LEU A 860 -20.15 -10.84 13.18
C LEU A 860 -21.15 -12.00 13.15
N LYS A 861 -21.24 -12.80 14.23
CA LYS A 861 -21.97 -14.08 14.22
C LYS A 861 -22.99 -14.22 15.36
N PHE A 862 -22.73 -13.67 16.56
CA PHE A 862 -23.56 -13.92 17.76
C PHE A 862 -24.47 -12.76 18.15
N LYS A 863 -24.21 -11.54 17.68
CA LYS A 863 -24.94 -10.33 18.04
C LYS A 863 -26.45 -10.54 17.86
N ARG A 864 -27.21 -10.36 18.97
CA ARG A 864 -28.68 -10.49 19.06
C ARG A 864 -29.24 -11.90 18.78
N LYS A 865 -28.45 -12.96 18.98
CA LYS A 865 -28.92 -14.36 18.80
C LYS A 865 -29.14 -15.13 20.10
N PHE A 866 -28.52 -14.69 21.19
CA PHE A 866 -28.59 -15.34 22.50
C PHE A 866 -29.32 -14.45 23.47
N ASP A 867 -29.91 -15.01 24.52
CA ASP A 867 -30.66 -14.30 25.55
C ASP A 867 -29.76 -13.83 26.69
N VAL A 868 -28.70 -14.59 27.00
CA VAL A 868 -27.74 -14.29 28.06
C VAL A 868 -26.33 -14.73 27.70
N VAL A 869 -25.34 -13.94 28.15
CA VAL A 869 -23.91 -14.24 28.02
C VAL A 869 -23.35 -14.63 29.39
N ILE A 870 -22.71 -15.79 29.46
CA ILE A 870 -21.90 -16.20 30.62
C ILE A 870 -20.43 -15.94 30.27
N ASP A 871 -19.78 -15.04 31.01
CA ASP A 871 -18.38 -14.66 30.83
C ASP A 871 -17.55 -15.33 31.93
N CYS A 872 -16.75 -16.36 31.59
CA CYS A 872 -15.98 -17.11 32.59
C CYS A 872 -14.58 -16.52 32.76
N GLU A 873 -14.27 -16.06 33.97
CA GLU A 873 -12.95 -15.56 34.35
C GLU A 873 -12.00 -16.74 34.64
N ASN A 874 -11.04 -16.95 33.74
CA ASN A 874 -9.96 -17.91 33.88
C ASN A 874 -8.61 -17.20 34.08
N GLY A 875 -8.60 -16.16 34.93
CA GLY A 875 -7.50 -15.24 35.17
C GLY A 875 -7.81 -13.81 34.71
N ILE A 876 -8.31 -13.65 33.49
CA ILE A 876 -8.96 -12.42 33.00
C ILE A 876 -10.26 -12.81 32.27
N PRO A 877 -11.31 -11.96 32.30
CA PRO A 877 -12.56 -12.24 31.61
C PRO A 877 -12.47 -11.87 30.12
N PHE A 878 -13.48 -12.25 29.33
CA PHE A 878 -13.56 -11.93 27.91
C PHE A 878 -13.95 -10.49 27.61
N PHE A 879 -14.11 -9.65 28.64
CA PHE A 879 -14.41 -8.23 28.53
C PHE A 879 -15.73 -7.99 27.76
N THR A 880 -16.68 -8.93 27.87
CA THR A 880 -17.98 -8.87 27.20
C THR A 880 -18.79 -7.57 27.43
N PRO A 881 -18.66 -6.83 28.57
CA PRO A 881 -19.32 -5.53 28.74
C PRO A 881 -18.95 -4.48 27.69
N PHE A 882 -17.79 -4.57 27.04
CA PHE A 882 -17.39 -3.61 26.01
C PHE A 882 -18.12 -3.76 24.68
N TYR A 883 -18.55 -4.97 24.33
CA TYR A 883 -18.99 -5.28 22.96
C TYR A 883 -20.29 -6.05 22.87
N SER A 884 -20.78 -6.60 23.99
CA SER A 884 -22.09 -7.22 24.07
C SER A 884 -23.11 -6.28 24.69
N SER A 885 -24.30 -6.20 24.10
CA SER A 885 -25.46 -5.48 24.65
C SER A 885 -26.44 -6.41 25.37
N MET A 886 -26.19 -7.72 25.39
CA MET A 886 -27.06 -8.70 26.05
C MET A 886 -26.88 -8.66 27.58
N PRO A 887 -27.85 -9.18 28.35
CA PRO A 887 -27.66 -9.56 29.75
C PRO A 887 -26.40 -10.43 29.95
N LYS A 888 -25.69 -10.23 31.06
CA LYS A 888 -24.39 -10.88 31.34
C LYS A 888 -24.31 -11.36 32.77
N VAL A 889 -23.71 -12.53 32.96
CA VAL A 889 -23.27 -13.03 34.26
C VAL A 889 -21.79 -13.34 34.19
N LEU A 890 -21.00 -12.82 35.13
CA LEU A 890 -19.57 -13.13 35.25
C LEU A 890 -19.40 -14.35 36.17
N VAL A 891 -18.61 -15.34 35.78
CA VAL A 891 -18.28 -16.49 36.62
C VAL A 891 -16.83 -16.41 37.05
N ILE A 892 -16.60 -16.35 38.36
CA ILE A 892 -15.25 -16.33 38.96
C ILE A 892 -15.02 -17.61 39.73
N HIS A 893 -14.22 -18.52 39.15
CA HIS A 893 -13.88 -19.78 39.81
C HIS A 893 -12.89 -19.57 40.95
N HIS A 894 -11.79 -18.86 40.73
CA HIS A 894 -10.83 -18.51 41.78
C HIS A 894 -10.09 -17.23 41.42
N ILE A 895 -9.69 -16.47 42.42
CA ILE A 895 -8.98 -15.21 42.25
C ILE A 895 -7.47 -15.48 42.20
N HIS A 896 -6.91 -15.63 40.99
CA HIS A 896 -5.51 -15.99 40.79
C HIS A 896 -4.58 -14.79 40.61
N GLN A 897 -4.21 -14.13 41.71
CA GLN A 897 -3.22 -13.04 41.64
C GLN A 897 -1.77 -13.53 41.46
N GLU A 898 -1.38 -14.72 41.94
CA GLU A 898 0.06 -15.05 42.04
C GLU A 898 0.60 -15.99 40.94
N VAL A 899 -0.23 -16.87 40.38
CA VAL A 899 0.22 -17.85 39.36
C VAL A 899 0.29 -17.22 37.97
N PHE A 900 -0.68 -16.36 37.62
CA PHE A 900 -0.70 -15.63 36.34
C PHE A 900 0.49 -14.64 36.23
N ARG A 901 0.89 -14.03 37.37
CA ARG A 901 2.03 -13.10 37.47
C ARG A 901 3.39 -13.77 37.22
N LYS A 902 3.56 -15.05 37.55
CA LYS A 902 4.84 -15.77 37.44
C LYS A 902 5.13 -16.33 36.04
N HIS A 903 4.11 -16.52 35.20
CA HIS A 903 4.27 -17.10 33.86
C HIS A 903 4.29 -16.08 32.71
N ILE A 904 3.92 -14.82 32.96
CA ILE A 904 3.90 -13.77 31.93
C ILE A 904 5.15 -12.88 32.07
N ARG A 905 5.99 -12.84 31.02
CA ARG A 905 7.20 -12.01 30.97
C ARG A 905 6.87 -10.52 30.79
N PHE A 906 7.71 -9.65 31.32
CA PHE A 906 7.64 -8.20 31.09
C PHE A 906 7.67 -7.87 29.58
N PRO A 907 6.86 -6.91 29.07
CA PRO A 907 5.96 -6.00 29.78
C PRO A 907 4.50 -6.51 29.92
N MET A 908 4.17 -7.69 29.40
CA MET A 908 2.79 -8.22 29.39
C MET A 908 2.23 -8.43 30.80
N SER A 909 3.09 -8.64 31.80
CA SER A 909 2.71 -8.70 33.21
C SER A 909 2.13 -7.38 33.72
N LEU A 910 2.68 -6.23 33.30
CA LEU A 910 2.15 -4.90 33.66
C LEU A 910 0.78 -4.66 33.04
N LEU A 911 0.59 -5.06 31.78
CA LEU A 911 -0.71 -4.94 31.11
C LEU A 911 -1.76 -5.84 31.78
N ALA A 912 -1.44 -7.11 32.04
CA ALA A 912 -2.32 -8.02 32.76
C ALA A 912 -2.70 -7.46 34.15
N MET A 913 -1.73 -6.91 34.88
CA MET A 913 -1.97 -6.24 36.16
C MET A 913 -2.91 -5.04 36.04
N PHE A 914 -2.74 -4.20 35.01
CA PHE A 914 -3.63 -3.06 34.78
C PHE A 914 -5.06 -3.51 34.44
N LEU A 915 -5.19 -4.50 33.54
CA LEU A 915 -6.48 -5.06 33.14
C LEU A 915 -7.24 -5.67 34.34
N GLU A 916 -6.54 -6.42 35.19
CA GLU A 916 -7.12 -7.06 36.38
C GLU A 916 -7.43 -6.04 37.50
N SER A 917 -6.51 -5.11 37.81
CA SER A 917 -6.62 -4.25 39.00
C SER A 917 -7.42 -2.96 38.80
N LYS A 918 -7.55 -2.49 37.56
CA LYS A 918 -8.24 -1.21 37.24
C LYS A 918 -9.41 -1.42 36.30
N LEU A 919 -9.20 -2.15 35.20
CA LEU A 919 -10.20 -2.23 34.14
C LEU A 919 -11.36 -3.17 34.49
N MET A 920 -11.06 -4.37 34.97
CA MET A 920 -12.07 -5.35 35.34
C MET A 920 -13.02 -4.83 36.45
N PRO A 921 -12.54 -4.25 37.56
CA PRO A 921 -13.43 -3.70 38.59
C PRO A 921 -14.28 -2.55 38.06
N PHE A 922 -13.77 -1.76 37.10
CA PHE A 922 -14.53 -0.67 36.49
C PHE A 922 -15.69 -1.18 35.62
N LEU A 923 -15.45 -2.20 34.80
CA LEU A 923 -16.43 -2.67 33.82
C LEU A 923 -17.48 -3.61 34.41
N TYR A 924 -17.10 -4.40 35.42
CA TYR A 924 -17.95 -5.46 35.96
C TYR A 924 -18.66 -5.08 37.27
N LYS A 925 -18.43 -3.86 37.80
CA LYS A 925 -19.00 -3.38 39.08
C LYS A 925 -20.52 -3.51 39.21
N GLY A 926 -21.23 -3.37 38.09
CA GLY A 926 -22.70 -3.38 38.02
C GLY A 926 -23.30 -4.70 37.54
N LEU A 927 -22.48 -5.75 37.38
CA LEU A 927 -22.93 -7.05 36.88
C LEU A 927 -23.06 -8.06 38.01
N ARG A 928 -23.95 -9.03 37.82
CA ARG A 928 -24.05 -10.19 38.70
C ARG A 928 -22.84 -11.11 38.50
N VAL A 929 -22.31 -11.59 39.61
CA VAL A 929 -21.16 -12.49 39.68
C VAL A 929 -21.57 -13.78 40.35
N VAL A 930 -21.28 -14.90 39.69
CA VAL A 930 -21.35 -16.22 40.29
C VAL A 930 -19.95 -16.65 40.69
N THR A 931 -19.77 -17.02 41.95
CA THR A 931 -18.55 -17.65 42.44
C THR A 931 -18.87 -18.98 43.10
N ILE A 932 -17.84 -19.75 43.42
CA ILE A 932 -18.01 -21.16 43.81
C ILE A 932 -17.86 -21.39 45.32
N SER A 933 -17.48 -20.38 46.10
CA SER A 933 -17.17 -20.54 47.52
C SER A 933 -17.33 -19.25 48.34
N GLU A 934 -17.56 -19.41 49.65
CA GLU A 934 -17.63 -18.28 50.59
C GLU A 934 -16.29 -17.54 50.70
N SER A 935 -15.19 -18.27 50.75
CA SER A 935 -13.85 -17.66 50.74
C SER A 935 -13.61 -16.81 49.48
N SER A 936 -14.12 -17.26 48.33
CA SER A 936 -14.02 -16.51 47.06
C SER A 936 -14.92 -15.27 47.07
N LYS A 937 -16.18 -15.39 47.53
CA LYS A 937 -17.11 -14.27 47.70
C LYS A 937 -16.51 -13.17 48.57
N LYS A 938 -15.97 -13.54 49.73
CA LYS A 938 -15.32 -12.59 50.64
C LYS A 938 -14.17 -11.85 49.97
N GLU A 939 -13.35 -12.55 49.19
CA GLU A 939 -12.21 -11.91 48.51
C GLU A 939 -12.63 -10.98 47.36
N ILE A 940 -13.73 -11.26 46.65
CA ILE A 940 -14.32 -10.33 45.66
C ILE A 940 -14.76 -9.03 46.37
N ILE A 941 -15.38 -9.16 47.55
CA ILE A 941 -15.87 -8.04 48.35
C ILE A 941 -14.71 -7.21 48.91
N ASP A 942 -13.72 -7.85 49.54
CA ASP A 942 -12.56 -7.20 50.16
C ASP A 942 -11.75 -6.36 49.14
N ARG A 943 -11.77 -6.78 47.86
CA ARG A 943 -11.11 -6.08 46.75
C ARG A 943 -11.95 -4.98 46.11
N GLY A 944 -13.22 -4.84 46.49
CA GLY A 944 -14.14 -3.85 45.95
C GLY A 944 -14.50 -4.07 44.48
N TRP A 945 -14.45 -5.32 44.00
CA TRP A 945 -14.72 -5.63 42.60
C TRP A 945 -16.21 -5.51 42.26
N VAL A 946 -17.07 -6.08 43.10
CA VAL A 946 -18.54 -6.09 42.93
C VAL A 946 -19.22 -5.92 44.29
N ARG A 947 -20.44 -5.38 44.30
CA ARG A 947 -21.26 -5.22 45.51
C ARG A 947 -21.76 -6.58 46.00
N GLU A 948 -21.79 -6.78 47.31
CA GLU A 948 -22.17 -8.05 47.94
C GLU A 948 -23.52 -8.62 47.47
N ASN A 949 -24.52 -7.76 47.26
CA ASN A 949 -25.86 -8.13 46.81
C ASN A 949 -25.94 -8.58 45.35
N LEU A 950 -24.84 -8.51 44.60
CA LEU A 950 -24.71 -8.98 43.22
C LEU A 950 -23.81 -10.23 43.12
N ILE A 951 -23.42 -10.83 44.26
CA ILE A 951 -22.55 -12.00 44.29
C ILE A 951 -23.33 -13.22 44.81
N ASP A 952 -23.56 -14.16 43.91
CA ASP A 952 -24.23 -15.42 44.13
C ASP A 952 -23.20 -16.56 44.25
N ILE A 953 -23.45 -17.51 45.16
CA ILE A 953 -22.58 -18.69 45.32
C ILE A 953 -23.28 -19.90 44.72
N VAL A 954 -22.62 -20.52 43.74
CA VAL A 954 -23.06 -21.77 43.15
C VAL A 954 -21.94 -22.80 43.36
N TYR A 955 -22.17 -23.70 44.30
CA TYR A 955 -21.16 -24.69 44.68
C TYR A 955 -20.89 -25.69 43.55
N PRO A 956 -19.63 -26.10 43.33
CA PRO A 956 -19.31 -27.25 42.51
C PRO A 956 -19.89 -28.51 43.12
N ALA A 957 -20.28 -29.46 42.28
CA ALA A 957 -20.93 -30.68 42.70
C ALA A 957 -20.18 -31.93 42.27
N ILE A 958 -20.72 -33.09 42.62
CA ILE A 958 -20.21 -34.40 42.22
C ILE A 958 -21.24 -35.12 41.36
N ASP A 959 -20.75 -36.05 40.53
CA ASP A 959 -21.60 -36.90 39.70
C ASP A 959 -22.47 -37.79 40.60
N GLU A 960 -23.72 -38.02 40.22
CA GLU A 960 -24.55 -39.05 40.87
C GLU A 960 -23.97 -40.42 40.48
N PHE A 961 -23.56 -41.21 41.48
CA PHE A 961 -23.04 -42.55 41.26
C PHE A 961 -23.88 -43.57 42.02
N ALA A 962 -24.26 -44.64 41.31
CA ALA A 962 -25.03 -45.74 41.84
C ALA A 962 -24.19 -46.48 42.88
N SER A 963 -24.44 -46.18 44.17
CA SER A 963 -23.95 -46.86 45.36
C SER A 963 -22.54 -47.48 45.24
N PRO A 964 -21.47 -46.76 45.62
CA PRO A 964 -20.16 -47.40 45.71
C PRO A 964 -20.26 -48.59 46.68
N THR A 965 -19.58 -49.69 46.38
CA THR A 965 -19.24 -50.67 47.41
C THR A 965 -18.40 -49.96 48.47
N LEU A 966 -19.01 -49.59 49.60
CA LEU A 966 -18.38 -48.91 50.74
C LEU A 966 -17.40 -49.81 51.51
N VAL A 967 -16.89 -50.88 50.88
CA VAL A 967 -16.01 -51.86 51.50
C VAL A 967 -14.59 -51.31 51.48
N LYS A 968 -14.09 -50.96 52.67
CA LYS A 968 -12.71 -50.55 52.88
C LYS A 968 -11.76 -51.73 52.74
N LYS A 969 -10.51 -51.51 52.31
CA LYS A 969 -9.48 -52.55 52.35
C LYS A 969 -9.23 -53.02 53.79
N PRO A 970 -8.82 -54.28 54.00
CA PRO A 970 -8.51 -54.80 55.33
C PRO A 970 -7.20 -54.25 55.92
N TYR A 971 -6.48 -53.39 55.19
CA TYR A 971 -5.23 -52.74 55.61
C TYR A 971 -5.34 -51.22 55.42
N PRO A 972 -4.52 -50.41 56.14
CA PRO A 972 -4.42 -48.97 55.97
C PRO A 972 -4.16 -48.56 54.51
N ASN A 973 -5.20 -48.10 53.81
CA ASN A 973 -5.11 -47.66 52.43
C ASN A 973 -5.38 -46.15 52.32
N LEU A 974 -4.42 -45.39 51.81
CA LEU A 974 -4.49 -43.95 51.64
C LEU A 974 -4.61 -43.63 50.15
N CYS A 975 -5.32 -42.57 49.78
CA CYS A 975 -5.38 -42.13 48.40
C CYS A 975 -5.15 -40.62 48.20
N TYR A 976 -4.54 -40.28 47.09
CA TYR A 976 -4.52 -38.94 46.51
C TYR A 976 -5.25 -38.98 45.17
N LEU A 977 -6.14 -38.01 44.94
CA LEU A 977 -6.84 -37.83 43.67
C LEU A 977 -6.67 -36.39 43.18
N GLY A 978 -5.99 -36.21 42.04
CA GLY A 978 -5.81 -34.90 41.43
C GLY A 978 -4.70 -34.83 40.39
N ARG A 979 -4.55 -33.68 39.74
CA ARG A 979 -3.48 -33.44 38.76
C ARG A 979 -2.13 -33.33 39.46
N LEU A 980 -1.08 -33.93 38.91
CA LEU A 980 0.27 -33.92 39.52
C LEU A 980 1.04 -32.67 39.12
N MET A 981 0.74 -31.55 39.78
CA MET A 981 1.40 -30.25 39.57
C MET A 981 2.23 -29.81 40.79
N PRO A 982 3.24 -28.93 40.64
CA PRO A 982 4.09 -28.51 41.75
C PRO A 982 3.31 -27.94 42.94
N TRP A 983 2.29 -27.11 42.70
CA TRP A 983 1.46 -26.51 43.76
C TRP A 983 0.45 -27.47 44.40
N LYS A 984 0.32 -28.71 43.90
CA LYS A 984 -0.48 -29.75 44.54
C LYS A 984 0.30 -30.48 45.64
N ASN A 985 1.59 -30.19 45.80
CA ASN A 985 2.49 -30.67 46.87
C ASN A 985 2.39 -32.16 47.20
N VAL A 986 2.21 -33.02 46.18
CA VAL A 986 2.17 -34.49 46.39
C VAL A 986 3.49 -35.01 46.94
N ASP A 987 4.59 -34.27 46.74
CA ASP A 987 5.89 -34.55 47.35
C ASP A 987 5.84 -34.46 48.90
N THR A 988 5.04 -33.53 49.45
CA THR A 988 4.81 -33.39 50.90
C THR A 988 4.09 -34.63 51.43
N LEU A 989 3.07 -35.12 50.72
CA LEU A 989 2.38 -36.36 51.06
C LEU A 989 3.31 -37.56 51.02
N ILE A 990 4.15 -37.72 49.99
CA ILE A 990 5.11 -38.84 49.90
C ILE A 990 6.10 -38.80 51.08
N LYS A 991 6.62 -37.62 51.44
CA LYS A 991 7.50 -37.45 52.60
C LYS A 991 6.79 -37.81 53.92
N ALA A 992 5.55 -37.38 54.10
CA ALA A 992 4.76 -37.69 55.29
C ALA A 992 4.43 -39.18 55.37
N PHE A 993 4.10 -39.81 54.24
CA PHE A 993 3.82 -41.24 54.15
C PHE A 993 5.05 -42.10 54.45
N ASN A 994 6.24 -41.66 54.05
CA ASN A 994 7.49 -42.32 54.45
C ASN A 994 7.66 -42.39 55.97
N THR A 995 7.29 -41.33 56.70
CA THR A 995 7.29 -41.33 58.17
C THR A 995 6.23 -42.27 58.74
N VAL A 996 5.05 -42.35 58.13
CA VAL A 996 3.96 -43.25 58.56
C VAL A 996 4.35 -44.73 58.44
N LEU A 997 5.09 -45.10 57.39
CA LEU A 997 5.54 -46.49 57.16
C LEU A 997 6.47 -47.04 58.25
N VAL A 998 7.11 -46.17 59.05
CA VAL A 998 7.91 -46.60 60.21
C VAL A 998 7.03 -47.25 61.28
N THR A 999 5.80 -46.75 61.46
CA THR A 999 4.85 -47.25 62.46
C THR A 999 3.82 -48.22 61.87
N TYR A 1000 3.46 -48.05 60.59
CA TYR A 1000 2.48 -48.86 59.87
C TYR A 1000 3.09 -49.41 58.57
N PRO A 1001 3.98 -50.42 58.63
CA PRO A 1001 4.71 -50.92 57.46
C PRO A 1001 3.81 -51.54 56.38
N GLU A 1002 2.61 -51.97 56.73
CA GLU A 1002 1.59 -52.53 55.84
C GLU A 1002 0.77 -51.48 55.10
N ALA A 1003 0.90 -50.19 55.44
CA ALA A 1003 0.14 -49.12 54.82
C ALA A 1003 0.46 -48.96 53.33
N LYS A 1004 -0.56 -48.60 52.54
CA LYS A 1004 -0.46 -48.39 51.09
C LYS A 1004 -0.95 -47.00 50.71
N LEU A 1005 -0.34 -46.41 49.69
CA LEU A 1005 -0.69 -45.11 49.12
C LEU A 1005 -0.99 -45.24 47.62
N GLU A 1006 -2.22 -44.93 47.24
CA GLU A 1006 -2.69 -44.87 45.86
C GLU A 1006 -2.69 -43.43 45.34
N ILE A 1007 -1.87 -43.14 44.33
CA ILE A 1007 -1.79 -41.82 43.69
C ILE A 1007 -2.49 -41.89 42.33
N VAL A 1008 -3.65 -41.23 42.24
CA VAL A 1008 -4.52 -41.21 41.08
C VAL A 1008 -4.45 -39.86 40.38
N GLY A 1009 -4.03 -39.87 39.12
CA GLY A 1009 -3.89 -38.69 38.27
C GLY A 1009 -2.57 -38.63 37.50
N TRP A 1010 -2.45 -37.61 36.65
CA TRP A 1010 -1.29 -37.36 35.80
C TRP A 1010 -0.90 -35.87 35.85
N GLY A 1011 0.37 -35.56 35.56
CA GLY A 1011 0.86 -34.18 35.46
C GLY A 1011 2.38 -34.09 35.39
N GLU A 1012 2.89 -32.88 35.20
CA GLU A 1012 4.32 -32.58 34.98
C GLU A 1012 5.22 -33.07 36.13
N SER A 1013 4.69 -33.18 37.35
CA SER A 1013 5.45 -33.63 38.52
C SER A 1013 5.60 -35.16 38.60
N LEU A 1014 4.93 -35.96 37.75
CA LEU A 1014 4.92 -37.42 37.86
C LEU A 1014 6.33 -38.02 37.96
N SER A 1015 7.23 -37.70 37.03
CA SER A 1015 8.59 -38.25 37.03
C SER A 1015 9.41 -37.82 38.24
N SER A 1016 9.18 -36.60 38.77
CA SER A 1016 9.86 -36.16 39.99
C SER A 1016 9.34 -36.87 41.25
N LEU A 1017 8.05 -37.21 41.28
CA LEU A 1017 7.43 -37.94 42.39
C LEU A 1017 7.85 -39.42 42.39
N GLN A 1018 7.96 -40.05 41.22
CA GLN A 1018 8.48 -41.43 41.09
C GLN A 1018 9.92 -41.53 41.60
N ARG A 1019 10.80 -40.60 41.20
CA ARG A 1019 12.18 -40.53 41.72
C ARG A 1019 12.24 -40.31 43.24
N LEU A 1020 11.27 -39.60 43.81
CA LEU A 1020 11.19 -39.39 45.26
C LEU A 1020 10.81 -40.69 45.99
N VAL A 1021 9.87 -41.46 45.43
CA VAL A 1021 9.48 -42.79 45.94
C VAL A 1021 10.65 -43.78 45.86
N GLU A 1022 11.39 -43.79 44.76
CA GLU A 1022 12.61 -44.59 44.59
C GLU A 1022 13.67 -44.22 45.61
N ARG A 1023 13.91 -42.93 45.83
CA ARG A 1023 14.90 -42.43 46.80
C ARG A 1023 14.60 -42.85 48.24
N PHE A 1024 13.32 -42.93 48.61
CA PHE A 1024 12.90 -43.40 49.93
C PHE A 1024 12.75 -44.92 50.01
N GLU A 1025 12.96 -45.65 48.92
CA GLU A 1025 12.83 -47.12 48.85
C GLU A 1025 11.42 -47.64 49.22
N ILE A 1026 10.38 -46.81 49.06
CA ILE A 1026 8.98 -47.14 49.42
C ILE A 1026 8.12 -47.58 48.21
N GLY A 1027 8.75 -47.96 47.10
CA GLY A 1027 8.06 -48.31 45.85
C GLY A 1027 7.05 -49.46 45.96
N GLN A 1028 7.22 -50.36 46.92
CA GLN A 1028 6.27 -51.47 47.19
C GLN A 1028 5.00 -51.01 47.92
N SER A 1029 4.99 -49.79 48.45
CA SER A 1029 3.86 -49.23 49.23
C SER A 1029 3.20 -48.03 48.55
N VAL A 1030 3.72 -47.55 47.42
CA VAL A 1030 3.13 -46.45 46.64
C VAL A 1030 2.80 -46.92 45.23
N ARG A 1031 1.53 -46.76 44.83
CA ARG A 1031 1.06 -47.11 43.49
C ARG A 1031 0.61 -45.86 42.73
N PHE A 1032 1.17 -45.64 41.54
CA PHE A 1032 0.71 -44.60 40.61
C PHE A 1032 -0.25 -45.23 39.60
N HIS A 1033 -1.48 -44.71 39.52
CA HIS A 1033 -2.52 -45.24 38.62
C HIS A 1033 -2.59 -44.52 37.28
N GLY A 1034 -2.04 -43.29 37.18
CA GLY A 1034 -2.27 -42.43 36.03
C GLY A 1034 -3.73 -41.95 35.98
N PHE A 1035 -4.24 -41.68 34.78
CA PHE A 1035 -5.64 -41.33 34.57
C PHE A 1035 -6.51 -42.60 34.60
N VAL A 1036 -7.59 -42.60 35.38
CA VAL A 1036 -8.48 -43.76 35.55
C VAL A 1036 -9.93 -43.43 35.17
N SER A 1037 -10.74 -44.44 34.90
CA SER A 1037 -12.17 -44.26 34.65
C SER A 1037 -12.89 -43.75 35.91
N ASN A 1038 -14.09 -43.18 35.75
CA ASN A 1038 -14.90 -42.75 36.89
C ASN A 1038 -15.24 -43.93 37.83
N GLU A 1039 -15.53 -45.12 37.28
CA GLU A 1039 -15.77 -46.34 38.06
C GLU A 1039 -14.55 -46.70 38.93
N GLU A 1040 -13.37 -46.72 38.32
CA GLU A 1040 -12.12 -47.04 39.02
C GLU A 1040 -11.76 -45.97 40.05
N LYS A 1041 -11.97 -44.68 39.72
CA LYS A 1041 -11.82 -43.55 40.65
C LYS A 1041 -12.68 -43.76 41.90
N TYR A 1042 -13.97 -44.04 41.74
CA TYR A 1042 -14.88 -44.26 42.87
C TYR A 1042 -14.56 -45.56 43.63
N ARG A 1043 -14.11 -46.61 42.93
CA ARG A 1043 -13.64 -47.84 43.57
C ARG A 1043 -12.46 -47.57 44.51
N ILE A 1044 -11.42 -46.90 44.01
CA ILE A 1044 -10.22 -46.55 44.80
C ILE A 1044 -10.61 -45.69 46.01
N LEU A 1045 -11.37 -44.61 45.79
CA LEU A 1045 -11.82 -43.74 46.88
C LEU A 1045 -12.62 -44.51 47.93
N SER A 1046 -13.49 -45.43 47.53
CA SER A 1046 -14.33 -46.23 48.43
C SER A 1046 -13.53 -47.27 49.21
N GLU A 1047 -12.48 -47.83 48.61
CA GLU A 1047 -11.59 -48.80 49.22
C GLU A 1047 -10.57 -48.15 50.20
N SER A 1048 -10.28 -46.86 50.04
CA SER A 1048 -9.36 -46.11 50.89
C SER A 1048 -9.96 -45.71 52.24
N TRP A 1049 -9.11 -45.74 53.27
CA TRP A 1049 -9.41 -45.31 54.64
C TRP A 1049 -9.36 -43.79 54.78
N ILE A 1050 -8.43 -43.14 54.07
CA ILE A 1050 -8.18 -41.70 54.17
C ILE A 1050 -7.81 -41.16 52.79
N ALA A 1051 -8.37 -40.03 52.40
CA ALA A 1051 -7.92 -39.26 51.23
C ALA A 1051 -7.09 -38.04 51.68
N ILE A 1052 -6.05 -37.68 50.93
CA ILE A 1052 -5.15 -36.59 51.30
C ILE A 1052 -5.07 -35.55 50.18
N GLN A 1053 -5.22 -34.27 50.54
CA GLN A 1053 -5.16 -33.13 49.62
C GLN A 1053 -4.18 -32.06 50.13
N PRO A 1054 -2.85 -32.21 49.86
CA PRO A 1054 -1.81 -31.34 50.41
C PRO A 1054 -1.59 -30.04 49.61
N SER A 1055 -2.54 -29.67 48.75
CA SER A 1055 -2.43 -28.54 47.83
C SER A 1055 -2.11 -27.21 48.53
N SER A 1056 -1.30 -26.37 47.88
CA SER A 1056 -1.10 -24.96 48.27
C SER A 1056 -2.10 -24.02 47.60
N ILE A 1057 -2.68 -24.45 46.48
CA ILE A 1057 -3.67 -23.70 45.73
C ILE A 1057 -4.81 -24.63 45.34
N GLU A 1058 -6.00 -24.27 45.79
CA GLU A 1058 -7.25 -24.92 45.46
C GLU A 1058 -8.33 -23.85 45.37
N GLY A 1059 -8.98 -23.75 44.22
CA GLY A 1059 -10.16 -24.55 44.09
C GLY A 1059 -11.36 -24.26 44.99
N TRP A 1060 -12.30 -25.18 44.84
CA TRP A 1060 -13.21 -25.62 45.87
C TRP A 1060 -12.71 -26.93 46.49
N GLY A 1061 -12.06 -27.79 45.68
CA GLY A 1061 -11.67 -29.14 46.07
C GLY A 1061 -12.76 -30.16 45.75
N MET A 1062 -13.19 -30.28 44.49
CA MET A 1062 -14.20 -31.27 44.09
C MET A 1062 -13.82 -32.70 44.49
N THR A 1063 -12.53 -33.04 44.44
CA THR A 1063 -12.01 -34.36 44.84
C THR A 1063 -12.21 -34.63 46.34
N VAL A 1064 -12.30 -33.59 47.18
CA VAL A 1064 -12.68 -33.71 48.59
C VAL A 1064 -14.12 -34.21 48.71
N ILE A 1065 -15.03 -33.61 47.95
CA ILE A 1065 -16.45 -34.00 47.98
C ILE A 1065 -16.65 -35.38 47.35
N GLU A 1066 -15.88 -35.74 46.32
CA GLU A 1066 -15.87 -37.09 45.74
C GLU A 1066 -15.41 -38.14 46.78
N ALA A 1067 -14.36 -37.85 47.56
CA ALA A 1067 -13.91 -38.72 48.64
C ALA A 1067 -14.96 -38.83 49.77
N ASN A 1068 -15.54 -37.70 50.16
CA ASN A 1068 -16.59 -37.64 51.16
C ASN A 1068 -17.80 -38.52 50.79
N ALA A 1069 -18.20 -38.52 49.51
CA ALA A 1069 -19.30 -39.35 49.02
C ALA A 1069 -19.00 -40.85 49.03
N CYS A 1070 -17.72 -41.23 49.05
CA CYS A 1070 -17.25 -42.60 49.20
C CYS A 1070 -17.04 -43.00 50.68
N ALA A 1071 -17.58 -42.20 51.62
CA ALA A 1071 -17.36 -42.33 53.05
C ALA A 1071 -15.86 -42.38 53.40
N THR A 1072 -15.05 -41.54 52.75
CA THR A 1072 -13.61 -41.46 52.98
C THR A 1072 -13.27 -40.07 53.52
N PRO A 1073 -12.89 -39.93 54.79
CA PRO A 1073 -12.53 -38.65 55.37
C PRO A 1073 -11.25 -38.10 54.74
N VAL A 1074 -11.14 -36.77 54.71
CA VAL A 1074 -10.05 -36.08 54.00
C VAL A 1074 -9.11 -35.36 54.98
N ILE A 1075 -7.81 -35.53 54.82
CA ILE A 1075 -6.78 -34.67 55.42
C ILE A 1075 -6.34 -33.68 54.35
N ALA A 1076 -6.53 -32.39 54.59
CA ALA A 1076 -6.32 -31.34 53.59
C ALA A 1076 -5.49 -30.18 54.13
N SER A 1077 -4.82 -29.45 53.23
CA SER A 1077 -4.15 -28.20 53.59
C SER A 1077 -5.15 -27.12 54.03
N ASP A 1078 -4.80 -26.34 55.03
CA ASP A 1078 -5.58 -25.23 55.59
C ASP A 1078 -5.46 -23.96 54.74
N ILE A 1079 -5.95 -24.05 53.50
CA ILE A 1079 -5.96 -22.97 52.52
C ILE A 1079 -7.38 -22.58 52.11
N LYS A 1080 -7.51 -21.41 51.48
CA LYS A 1080 -8.76 -20.97 50.85
C LYS A 1080 -9.26 -22.06 49.87
N GLY A 1081 -10.58 -22.22 49.76
CA GLY A 1081 -11.19 -23.30 48.97
C GLY A 1081 -11.32 -24.61 49.76
N LEU A 1082 -10.22 -25.19 50.25
CA LEU A 1082 -10.26 -26.42 51.06
C LEU A 1082 -10.95 -26.22 52.42
N ARG A 1083 -10.84 -25.02 53.01
CA ARG A 1083 -11.63 -24.61 54.18
C ARG A 1083 -13.14 -24.63 53.93
N ASP A 1084 -13.55 -24.42 52.68
CA ASP A 1084 -14.96 -24.37 52.33
C ASP A 1084 -15.53 -25.78 52.02
N SER A 1085 -14.70 -26.71 51.54
CA SER A 1085 -15.09 -28.10 51.25
C SER A 1085 -14.86 -29.10 52.40
N VAL A 1086 -13.96 -28.80 53.35
CA VAL A 1086 -13.69 -29.61 54.54
C VAL A 1086 -14.14 -28.88 55.81
N VAL A 1087 -15.09 -29.49 56.54
CA VAL A 1087 -15.46 -29.02 57.87
C VAL A 1087 -14.50 -29.63 58.89
N ASN A 1088 -13.51 -28.85 59.32
CA ASN A 1088 -12.43 -29.31 60.20
C ASN A 1088 -12.96 -30.00 61.47
N GLY A 1089 -12.41 -31.18 61.78
CA GLY A 1089 -12.80 -32.01 62.92
C GLY A 1089 -14.16 -32.70 62.77
N LYS A 1090 -14.91 -32.46 61.69
CA LYS A 1090 -16.21 -33.09 61.43
C LYS A 1090 -16.20 -33.99 60.20
N THR A 1091 -15.72 -33.52 59.05
CA THR A 1091 -15.68 -34.29 57.79
C THR A 1091 -14.25 -34.66 57.38
N GLY A 1092 -13.26 -34.10 58.07
CA GLY A 1092 -11.85 -34.21 57.75
C GLY A 1092 -11.00 -33.37 58.69
N ILE A 1093 -9.69 -33.30 58.44
CA ILE A 1093 -8.73 -32.55 59.24
C ILE A 1093 -8.00 -31.54 58.34
N LEU A 1094 -7.95 -30.28 58.77
CA LEU A 1094 -7.19 -29.22 58.11
C LEU A 1094 -5.81 -29.06 58.78
N ILE A 1095 -4.75 -29.06 57.96
CA ILE A 1095 -3.35 -29.00 58.39
C ILE A 1095 -2.63 -27.88 57.66
N GLN A 1096 -1.67 -27.21 58.29
CA GLN A 1096 -0.88 -26.18 57.61
C GLN A 1096 -0.18 -26.74 56.35
N GLU A 1097 -0.23 -25.99 55.25
CA GLU A 1097 0.37 -26.44 53.99
C GLU A 1097 1.88 -26.71 54.12
N LYS A 1098 2.37 -27.71 53.38
CA LYS A 1098 3.79 -28.14 53.34
C LYS A 1098 4.38 -28.62 54.68
N ASP A 1099 3.55 -28.79 55.71
CA ASP A 1099 3.99 -29.33 57.00
C ASP A 1099 3.96 -30.86 57.00
N VAL A 1100 5.07 -31.46 56.57
CA VAL A 1100 5.26 -32.92 56.53
C VAL A 1100 4.97 -33.57 57.88
N LYS A 1101 5.38 -32.94 58.98
CA LYS A 1101 5.23 -33.51 60.33
C LYS A 1101 3.75 -33.59 60.68
N SER A 1102 3.03 -32.47 60.60
CA SER A 1102 1.60 -32.43 60.93
C SER A 1102 0.75 -33.32 60.02
N PHE A 1103 1.09 -33.44 58.72
CA PHE A 1103 0.43 -34.41 57.83
C PHE A 1103 0.64 -35.86 58.29
N SER A 1104 1.86 -36.23 58.69
CA SER A 1104 2.15 -37.59 59.17
C SER A 1104 1.47 -37.89 60.51
N GLU A 1105 1.41 -36.94 61.44
CA GLU A 1105 0.71 -37.07 62.72
C GLU A 1105 -0.80 -37.23 62.53
N ALA A 1106 -1.41 -36.44 61.64
CA ALA A 1106 -2.83 -36.54 61.33
C ALA A 1106 -3.19 -37.87 60.66
N ILE A 1107 -2.33 -38.36 59.76
CA ILE A 1107 -2.49 -39.70 59.17
C ILE A 1107 -2.45 -40.76 60.28
N GLN A 1108 -1.41 -40.76 61.12
CA GLN A 1108 -1.26 -41.75 62.19
C GLN A 1108 -2.42 -41.72 63.19
N LEU A 1109 -2.95 -40.53 63.51
CA LEU A 1109 -4.14 -40.36 64.35
C LEU A 1109 -5.35 -41.10 63.78
N LEU A 1110 -5.62 -40.93 62.48
CA LEU A 1110 -6.76 -41.56 61.82
C LEU A 1110 -6.53 -43.05 61.53
N LEU A 1111 -5.29 -43.51 61.44
CA LEU A 1111 -4.96 -44.94 61.37
C LEU A 1111 -5.18 -45.62 62.74
N ALA A 1112 -4.72 -44.99 63.83
CA ALA A 1112 -4.83 -45.51 65.19
C ALA A 1112 -6.26 -45.48 65.76
N ASN A 1113 -7.05 -44.46 65.44
CA ASN A 1113 -8.38 -44.24 66.02
C ASN A 1113 -9.49 -44.54 65.01
N GLU A 1114 -9.93 -45.80 64.98
CA GLU A 1114 -11.03 -46.25 64.12
C GLU A 1114 -12.36 -45.54 64.41
N SER A 1115 -12.69 -45.30 65.68
CA SER A 1115 -13.94 -44.63 66.06
C SER A 1115 -14.01 -43.20 65.50
N LEU A 1116 -12.92 -42.44 65.63
CA LEU A 1116 -12.80 -41.11 65.04
C LEU A 1116 -12.88 -41.17 63.51
N ARG A 1117 -12.20 -42.12 62.88
CA ARG A 1117 -12.22 -42.30 61.41
C ARG A 1117 -13.64 -42.59 60.91
N ILE A 1118 -14.39 -43.48 61.57
CA ILE A 1118 -15.79 -43.80 61.25
C ILE A 1118 -16.69 -42.59 61.47
N GLN A 1119 -16.50 -41.85 62.56
CA GLN A 1119 -17.26 -40.62 62.82
C GLN A 1119 -17.05 -39.58 61.72
N LEU A 1120 -15.79 -39.31 61.34
CA LEU A 1120 -15.47 -38.38 60.26
C LEU A 1120 -16.02 -38.86 58.91
N SER A 1121 -15.93 -40.16 58.64
CA SER A 1121 -16.44 -40.82 57.44
C SER A 1121 -17.96 -40.67 57.28
N ASN A 1122 -18.74 -40.90 58.34
CA ASN A 1122 -20.20 -40.73 58.33
C ASN A 1122 -20.61 -39.27 58.10
N ASN A 1123 -19.94 -38.34 58.78
CA ASN A 1123 -20.18 -36.92 58.60
C ASN A 1123 -19.79 -36.44 57.20
N ALA A 1124 -18.67 -36.93 56.65
CA ALA A 1124 -18.24 -36.66 55.29
C ALA A 1124 -19.31 -37.13 54.28
N LEU A 1125 -19.83 -38.34 54.46
CA LEU A 1125 -20.92 -38.85 53.61
C LEU A 1125 -22.17 -37.96 53.67
N LEU A 1126 -22.60 -37.54 54.86
CA LEU A 1126 -23.73 -36.62 55.02
C LEU A 1126 -23.46 -35.26 54.38
N TRP A 1127 -22.24 -34.73 54.53
CA TRP A 1127 -21.82 -33.46 53.95
C TRP A 1127 -21.88 -33.48 52.42
N SER A 1128 -21.41 -34.58 51.81
CA SER A 1128 -21.38 -34.72 50.34
C SER A 1128 -22.75 -34.61 49.67
N LYS A 1129 -23.83 -35.02 50.36
CA LYS A 1129 -25.21 -34.98 49.85
C LYS A 1129 -25.73 -33.57 49.55
N ASN A 1130 -25.04 -32.53 50.05
CA ASN A 1130 -25.41 -31.14 49.78
C ASN A 1130 -24.99 -30.65 48.38
N PHE A 1131 -24.16 -31.42 47.66
CA PHE A 1131 -23.48 -30.99 46.44
C PHE A 1131 -23.85 -31.88 45.24
N SER A 1132 -24.97 -31.56 44.58
CA SER A 1132 -25.41 -32.24 43.35
C SER A 1132 -25.50 -31.27 42.17
N TRP A 1133 -25.12 -31.73 40.97
CA TRP A 1133 -25.12 -30.90 39.77
C TRP A 1133 -26.51 -30.34 39.47
N ARG A 1134 -27.56 -31.12 39.72
CA ARG A 1134 -28.95 -30.70 39.57
C ARG A 1134 -29.29 -29.48 40.45
N LYS A 1135 -28.84 -29.48 41.71
CA LYS A 1135 -29.08 -28.36 42.64
C LYS A 1135 -28.29 -27.13 42.20
N SER A 1136 -27.01 -27.29 41.87
CA SER A 1136 -26.15 -26.18 41.43
C SER A 1136 -26.63 -25.57 40.11
N ALA A 1137 -27.06 -26.40 39.15
CA ALA A 1137 -27.63 -25.95 37.89
C ALA A 1137 -28.91 -25.14 38.10
N TYR A 1138 -29.80 -25.60 38.99
CA TYR A 1138 -31.03 -24.88 39.33
C TYR A 1138 -30.78 -23.53 40.01
N GLU A 1139 -29.84 -23.46 40.97
CA GLU A 1139 -29.51 -22.18 41.62
C GLU A 1139 -28.90 -21.19 40.63
N PHE A 1140 -28.03 -21.64 39.73
CA PHE A 1140 -27.47 -20.75 38.70
C PHE A 1140 -28.54 -20.38 37.65
N GLU A 1141 -29.43 -21.30 37.27
CA GLU A 1141 -30.53 -21.01 36.35
C GLU A 1141 -31.38 -19.82 36.84
N LYS A 1142 -31.68 -19.73 38.15
CA LYS A 1142 -32.33 -18.54 38.74
C LYS A 1142 -31.55 -17.25 38.49
N VAL A 1143 -30.24 -17.27 38.70
CA VAL A 1143 -29.36 -16.11 38.46
C VAL A 1143 -29.41 -15.68 36.99
N LEU A 1144 -29.48 -16.62 36.05
CA LEU A 1144 -29.62 -16.31 34.62
C LEU A 1144 -30.96 -15.62 34.32
N TYR A 1145 -32.09 -16.13 34.84
CA TYR A 1145 -33.40 -15.50 34.66
C TYR A 1145 -33.49 -14.11 35.31
N GLU A 1146 -32.87 -13.91 36.48
CA GLU A 1146 -32.78 -12.60 37.14
C GLU A 1146 -31.91 -11.60 36.36
N ALA A 1147 -30.84 -12.06 35.71
CA ALA A 1147 -30.03 -11.23 34.83
C ALA A 1147 -30.78 -10.79 33.57
N VAL A 1148 -31.57 -11.70 32.96
CA VAL A 1148 -32.36 -11.40 31.76
C VAL A 1148 -33.50 -10.42 32.05
N SER A 1149 -34.23 -10.61 33.15
CA SER A 1149 -35.33 -9.72 33.56
C SER A 1149 -34.87 -8.30 33.85
N SER A 1150 -33.80 -8.13 34.63
CA SER A 1150 -33.21 -6.81 34.93
C SER A 1150 -32.60 -6.12 33.71
N GLY A 1151 -32.00 -6.87 32.79
CA GLY A 1151 -31.45 -6.34 31.54
C GLY A 1151 -32.54 -5.82 30.59
N ASN A 1152 -33.71 -6.46 30.55
CA ASN A 1152 -34.84 -6.03 29.74
C ASN A 1152 -35.47 -4.73 30.24
N GLU A 1153 -35.52 -4.47 31.55
CA GLU A 1153 -36.00 -3.19 32.10
C GLU A 1153 -35.06 -2.03 31.78
N ILE A 1154 -33.74 -2.24 31.85
CA ILE A 1154 -32.75 -1.21 31.50
C ILE A 1154 -32.74 -0.94 29.99
N ALA A 1155 -32.88 -1.98 29.16
CA ALA A 1155 -33.00 -1.84 27.71
C ALA A 1155 -34.31 -1.13 27.32
N LYS A 1156 -35.40 -1.40 28.02
CA LYS A 1156 -36.69 -0.72 27.86
C LYS A 1156 -36.61 0.74 28.31
N ALA A 1157 -35.98 1.04 29.43
CA ALA A 1157 -35.75 2.42 29.90
C ALA A 1157 -34.83 3.22 28.96
N ALA A 1158 -33.78 2.60 28.41
CA ALA A 1158 -32.90 3.22 27.42
C ALA A 1158 -33.61 3.43 26.06
N TYR A 1159 -34.48 2.51 25.66
CA TYR A 1159 -35.32 2.65 24.46
C TYR A 1159 -36.37 3.76 24.64
N ASP A 1160 -37.03 3.82 25.79
CA ASP A 1160 -38.02 4.84 26.12
C ASP A 1160 -37.38 6.23 26.33
N TRP A 1161 -36.10 6.30 26.75
CA TRP A 1161 -35.32 7.54 26.82
C TRP A 1161 -34.84 8.05 25.44
N VAL A 1162 -34.64 7.16 24.47
CA VAL A 1162 -34.32 7.55 23.08
C VAL A 1162 -35.58 7.89 22.29
N ARG A 1163 -36.75 7.37 22.72
CA ARG A 1163 -38.04 7.59 22.08
C ARG A 1163 -38.75 8.86 22.57
N ASN A 1164 -38.60 9.23 23.84
CA ASN A 1164 -39.04 10.51 24.41
C ASN A 1164 -37.99 11.59 24.15
#